data_AF-W9GMQ5-F1
#
_entry.id   AF-W9GMQ5-F1
#
_cell.length_a   1.000
_cell.length_b   1.000
_cell.length_c   1.000
_cell.angle_alpha   90.00
_cell.angle_beta   90.00
_cell.angle_gamma   90.00
#
_symmetry.space_group_name_H-M   'P 1'
#
loop_
_entity.id
_entity.type
_entity.pdbx_description
1 polymer ?
#
loop_
_entity_poly.entity_id
_entity_poly.type
_entity_poly.pdbx_seq_one_letter_code
_entity_poly.pdbx_strand_id
1 'polypeptide(L)'
;MRSGLPHVRQPEIRRRASGKTAKRISVALAVASLAIPSMPWMGSAQAAGSNGVAKGICNGVVNQLAHRGSVQENLLKAAARKNADLIASLTAQRTSLEGQRSELQGQLDQINGQLTNLEAQGAKLDEDIKSAEADLASLTAQQATVAAQVADAEAALADLKTRQNDVQSQLAPLQDQLVLAQAKSDGLKEQAAAVQTQIDAKKAAIGKANDELGALEEAAASAAKALAQKNDQITKAEGDLSTLIKAAEDASTAVDNATKAVTDAQAELKRLQDAGTAAQAELEAQKVRVSEAQATLASLQDDAASAAAAVNAKKAEITQAEGELAGLQDAAKSAADAVTAKDAEITKAQGELTSLQAVEKAASDAVAANKAAIDSISKDITALQTQIATANGDITAKQAQLATAQSDLEALQAQRNKLQDEITALTDRINTEFPPNSNGKDKRELIAQRDAAQLELNSVNSQIEDKNAQIGALQGDLTALQTQVDSLNAQLQSKQAESSSLQQQAALLQGALDAAKAAVAAKQANIDSLKGQLPGLQSALTAANEAVTAKQDELGALTDELAGLQDAVREAEAHVATQQAVVDDLEAALPGLEQDAAAAIQAVTNQQDVLNGLEADLAKARDALASANQAVDAKTAEIVGLKAQLPALETALSVATNAVIDKEGEIAALNSEMNTLVAQLKDLNAQISTAEALVLDLQTRVAPLLDQLNQLNNEVSATAAQLASLQTQLTALDQQVTDAQSVLRDLQAQKKTNKDAIAKQTAAVQDLQAKLGAVQEQIKAIDSSIALGGCVA
;
A
#
# COMPACT_ATOMS: atom_id res chain seq x y z
N MET A 1 4.97 31.15 16.31
CA MET A 1 5.75 32.36 15.95
C MET A 1 7.21 31.97 15.66
N ARG A 2 8.05 32.94 15.21
CA ARG A 2 9.54 32.93 15.09
C ARG A 2 10.29 31.90 15.97
N SER A 3 11.46 31.32 15.62
CA SER A 3 12.45 31.48 14.52
C SER A 3 13.55 30.39 14.68
N GLY A 4 14.48 30.08 13.76
CA GLY A 4 14.79 30.57 12.40
C GLY A 4 16.09 29.94 11.86
N LEU A 5 16.33 30.01 10.54
CA LEU A 5 17.57 29.56 9.86
C LEU A 5 18.68 30.63 9.89
N PRO A 6 19.97 30.26 9.69
CA PRO A 6 20.68 30.80 8.51
C PRO A 6 21.83 29.95 7.89
N HIS A 7 22.00 30.13 6.57
CA HIS A 7 23.24 30.00 5.73
C HIS A 7 23.90 28.61 5.54
N VAL A 8 24.32 28.12 4.35
CA VAL A 8 24.80 28.64 3.03
C VAL A 8 26.33 28.84 2.91
N ARG A 9 26.98 28.11 1.97
CA ARG A 9 28.29 28.41 1.30
C ARG A 9 28.56 27.54 0.04
N GLN A 10 29.30 28.10 -0.94
CA GLN A 10 29.93 27.53 -2.19
C GLN A 10 31.33 28.24 -2.39
N PRO A 11 32.21 28.10 -3.45
CA PRO A 11 32.24 27.31 -4.71
C PRO A 11 33.50 26.37 -4.83
N GLU A 12 34.42 26.22 -5.83
CA GLU A 12 34.92 26.96 -7.04
C GLU A 12 35.21 26.06 -8.29
N ILE A 13 34.54 26.34 -9.41
CA ILE A 13 35.01 26.49 -10.83
C ILE A 13 36.30 25.77 -11.35
N ARG A 14 36.22 25.16 -12.56
CA ARG A 14 37.10 25.37 -13.77
C ARG A 14 36.62 24.56 -15.01
N ARG A 15 36.20 25.23 -16.11
CA ARG A 15 36.90 25.49 -17.42
C ARG A 15 37.25 24.22 -18.25
N ARG A 16 36.65 24.01 -19.45
CA ARG A 16 36.97 24.54 -20.82
C ARG A 16 38.34 24.06 -21.39
N ALA A 17 38.51 23.69 -22.68
CA ALA A 17 37.57 23.48 -23.81
C ALA A 17 38.27 22.86 -25.08
N SER A 18 37.47 22.33 -26.02
CA SER A 18 37.61 22.39 -27.51
C SER A 18 38.88 21.94 -28.26
N GLY A 19 38.71 21.07 -29.27
CA GLY A 19 39.65 20.90 -30.40
C GLY A 19 39.12 19.99 -31.54
N LYS A 20 38.97 20.51 -32.76
CA LYS A 20 38.64 19.76 -33.99
C LYS A 20 39.75 19.93 -35.04
N THR A 21 39.96 18.96 -35.94
CA THR A 21 39.84 19.09 -37.42
C THR A 21 40.37 17.84 -38.17
N ALA A 22 40.06 17.73 -39.47
CA ALA A 22 40.49 16.65 -40.39
C ALA A 22 40.70 17.20 -41.82
N LYS A 23 41.42 16.48 -42.71
CA LYS A 23 41.50 16.74 -44.18
C LYS A 23 42.05 15.54 -45.00
N ARG A 24 42.00 15.61 -46.35
CA ARG A 24 42.34 14.58 -47.39
C ARG A 24 43.11 15.24 -48.60
N ILE A 25 43.62 14.44 -49.60
CA ILE A 25 43.78 14.69 -51.11
C ILE A 25 45.22 14.60 -51.83
N SER A 26 45.51 13.52 -52.64
CA SER A 26 46.07 13.32 -54.07
C SER A 26 47.56 13.44 -54.75
N VAL A 27 48.14 12.37 -55.46
CA VAL A 27 48.64 12.13 -56.96
C VAL A 27 50.15 12.23 -57.69
N ALA A 28 50.76 11.24 -58.57
CA ALA A 28 51.60 11.24 -59.98
C ALA A 28 53.02 10.42 -60.59
N LEU A 29 53.22 9.79 -61.92
CA LEU A 29 54.30 9.45 -63.20
C LEU A 29 55.51 8.30 -63.76
N ALA A 30 55.94 7.92 -65.14
CA ALA A 30 57.18 7.02 -65.85
C ALA A 30 57.56 6.60 -67.53
N VAL A 31 58.76 5.99 -68.20
CA VAL A 31 59.16 5.43 -69.75
C VAL A 31 60.63 4.73 -70.44
N ALA A 32 60.94 4.05 -71.72
CA ALA A 32 62.31 3.42 -72.49
C ALA A 32 62.59 2.78 -74.12
N SER A 33 63.81 2.30 -74.84
CA SER A 33 64.16 1.59 -76.33
C SER A 33 65.66 1.07 -77.10
N LEU A 34 65.96 0.32 -78.36
CA LEU A 34 67.33 -0.21 -79.18
C LEU A 34 67.57 -0.93 -80.78
N ALA A 35 68.78 -1.32 -81.55
CA ALA A 35 69.10 -2.01 -83.07
C ALA A 35 70.58 -2.61 -83.83
N ILE A 36 70.84 -3.28 -85.13
CA ILE A 36 72.16 -3.99 -85.93
C ILE A 36 72.44 -4.41 -87.63
N PRO A 37 73.63 -4.99 -88.33
CA PRO A 37 74.15 -5.23 -89.91
C PRO A 37 75.17 -6.43 -90.72
N SER A 38 75.62 -6.56 -92.13
CA SER A 38 76.59 -7.61 -93.04
C SER A 38 77.14 -7.43 -94.69
N MET A 39 77.87 -8.11 -95.81
CA MET A 39 78.89 -9.25 -96.49
C MET A 39 79.43 -9.36 -98.17
N PRO A 40 80.40 -10.26 -98.87
CA PRO A 40 81.19 -10.29 -100.35
C PRO A 40 81.80 -11.57 -101.41
N TRP A 41 82.45 -11.53 -102.75
CA TRP A 41 82.98 -12.65 -103.89
C TRP A 41 84.17 -12.62 -105.18
N MET A 42 84.40 -13.52 -106.34
CA MET A 42 85.62 -13.88 -107.45
C MET A 42 85.48 -14.37 -109.12
N GLY A 43 86.24 -14.87 -110.30
CA GLY A 43 87.56 -15.44 -111.16
C GLY A 43 87.59 -15.70 -112.88
N SER A 44 88.34 -16.26 -114.04
CA SER A 44 89.58 -17.05 -114.85
C SER A 44 89.79 -17.00 -116.59
N ALA A 45 90.50 -17.60 -117.76
CA ALA A 45 91.54 -18.60 -118.58
C ALA A 45 91.98 -18.38 -120.27
N GLN A 46 92.65 -18.99 -121.46
CA GLN A 46 93.49 -20.12 -122.33
C GLN A 46 94.19 -19.80 -123.90
N ALA A 47 94.79 -20.41 -125.12
CA ALA A 47 95.34 -21.65 -126.09
C ALA A 47 96.27 -21.52 -127.59
N ALA A 48 96.73 -22.52 -128.59
CA ALA A 48 97.68 -22.47 -129.97
C ALA A 48 97.97 -23.62 -131.27
N GLY A 49 98.83 -23.54 -132.48
CA GLY A 49 99.27 -24.54 -133.76
C GLY A 49 100.28 -24.18 -135.13
N SER A 50 100.84 -24.73 -136.39
CA SER A 50 101.18 -25.90 -137.54
C SER A 50 102.26 -25.62 -138.89
N ASN A 51 102.78 -26.19 -140.16
CA ASN A 51 102.98 -27.36 -141.32
C ASN A 51 104.06 -27.30 -142.71
N GLY A 52 104.33 -28.23 -143.83
CA GLY A 52 105.35 -28.25 -145.16
C GLY A 52 105.51 -29.28 -146.56
N VAL A 53 106.46 -29.29 -147.69
CA VAL A 53 106.60 -30.15 -149.14
C VAL A 53 107.88 -30.26 -150.32
N ALA A 54 108.04 -31.08 -151.54
CA ALA A 54 109.23 -31.31 -152.70
C ALA A 54 109.19 -32.02 -154.31
N LYS A 55 110.25 -32.25 -155.31
CA LYS A 55 110.32 -32.84 -156.88
C LYS A 55 111.66 -33.32 -157.88
N GLY A 56 111.70 -33.91 -159.24
CA GLY A 56 112.87 -34.46 -160.29
C GLY A 56 112.95 -34.62 -162.02
N ILE A 57 113.90 -35.35 -162.90
CA ILE A 57 114.25 -35.45 -164.54
C ILE A 57 115.10 -36.73 -165.36
N CYS A 58 115.70 -37.14 -166.65
CA CYS A 58 116.22 -36.89 -168.21
C CYS A 58 116.64 -38.09 -169.42
N ASN A 59 117.37 -38.02 -170.71
CA ASN A 59 117.64 -39.05 -171.99
C ASN A 59 118.80 -39.04 -173.29
N GLY A 60 119.02 -39.94 -174.44
CA GLY A 60 120.13 -40.10 -175.68
C GLY A 60 120.12 -40.95 -177.20
N VAL A 61 121.19 -41.20 -178.19
CA VAL A 61 121.31 -41.81 -179.76
C VAL A 61 122.73 -42.46 -180.51
N VAL A 62 123.28 -42.98 -181.80
CA VAL A 62 123.30 -43.27 -183.45
C VAL A 62 124.35 -44.45 -184.18
N ASN A 63 124.92 -44.92 -185.47
CA ASN A 63 125.19 -44.83 -187.10
C ASN A 63 125.82 -46.08 -188.17
N GLN A 64 126.53 -46.01 -189.47
CA GLN A 64 126.81 -47.01 -190.77
C GLN A 64 128.21 -47.09 -191.80
N LEU A 65 128.71 -47.68 -193.07
CA LEU A 65 128.62 -48.71 -194.37
C LEU A 65 129.72 -48.91 -195.74
N ALA A 66 129.98 -50.06 -196.62
CA ALA A 66 130.33 -50.42 -198.22
C ALA A 66 131.67 -50.92 -199.26
N HIS A 67 131.61 -51.74 -200.48
CA HIS A 67 132.39 -52.09 -201.94
C HIS A 67 133.67 -53.12 -202.44
N ARG A 68 134.29 -53.67 -203.68
CA ARG A 68 134.24 -54.17 -205.27
C ARG A 68 135.54 -54.83 -206.23
N GLY A 69 135.58 -55.49 -207.54
CA GLY A 69 136.80 -56.04 -208.55
C GLY A 69 136.80 -56.80 -210.11
N SER A 70 137.89 -57.25 -211.01
CA SER A 70 137.95 -57.99 -212.48
C SER A 70 139.19 -58.77 -213.36
N VAL A 71 139.01 -59.88 -214.23
CA VAL A 71 139.61 -60.44 -215.62
C VAL A 71 140.78 -61.53 -216.01
N GLN A 72 140.56 -62.41 -217.07
CA GLN A 72 141.35 -63.35 -218.05
C GLN A 72 142.58 -64.30 -217.69
N GLU A 73 142.87 -65.50 -218.28
CA GLU A 73 143.46 -66.07 -219.57
C GLU A 73 145.00 -65.84 -219.83
N ASN A 74 145.83 -66.74 -220.41
CA ASN A 74 145.64 -68.09 -221.00
C ASN A 74 146.86 -69.06 -220.79
N LEU A 75 146.88 -70.23 -221.44
CA LEU A 75 147.92 -71.30 -221.45
C LEU A 75 148.18 -72.08 -220.14
N LEU A 76 148.66 -71.47 -219.03
CA LEU A 76 149.49 -72.25 -218.07
C LEU A 76 149.17 -72.21 -216.56
N LYS A 77 148.38 -71.27 -216.02
CA LYS A 77 148.26 -71.06 -214.54
C LYS A 77 146.85 -71.27 -213.95
N ALA A 78 146.06 -72.19 -214.51
CA ALA A 78 144.60 -72.23 -214.33
C ALA A 78 144.05 -72.53 -212.91
N ALA A 79 144.78 -73.25 -212.04
CA ALA A 79 144.22 -73.84 -210.82
C ALA A 79 143.78 -72.85 -209.72
N ALA A 80 144.20 -71.58 -209.77
CA ALA A 80 144.19 -70.69 -208.60
C ALA A 80 142.86 -69.95 -208.29
N ARG A 81 141.86 -69.96 -209.20
CA ARG A 81 140.73 -68.99 -209.08
C ARG A 81 139.59 -69.38 -208.15
N LYS A 82 139.30 -70.67 -207.92
CA LYS A 82 138.02 -71.10 -207.31
C LYS A 82 137.88 -70.79 -205.81
N ASN A 83 138.96 -70.46 -205.11
CA ASN A 83 138.96 -70.20 -203.67
C ASN A 83 138.68 -68.74 -203.28
N ALA A 84 138.86 -67.78 -204.19
CA ALA A 84 138.83 -66.35 -203.84
C ALA A 84 137.42 -65.85 -203.47
N ASP A 85 136.40 -66.21 -204.26
CA ASP A 85 135.01 -65.74 -204.07
C ASP A 85 134.38 -66.28 -202.77
N LEU A 86 134.81 -67.47 -202.32
CA LEU A 86 134.32 -68.11 -201.09
C LEU A 86 134.66 -67.27 -199.84
N ILE A 87 135.86 -66.69 -199.81
CA ILE A 87 136.36 -65.85 -198.69
C ILE A 87 135.54 -64.57 -198.55
N ALA A 88 135.11 -63.97 -199.67
CA ALA A 88 134.28 -62.76 -199.67
C ALA A 88 132.89 -63.00 -199.04
N SER A 89 132.27 -64.16 -199.34
CA SER A 89 130.96 -64.54 -198.79
C SER A 89 130.99 -64.70 -197.26
N LEU A 90 131.99 -65.43 -196.74
CA LEU A 90 132.16 -65.68 -195.31
C LEU A 90 132.39 -64.38 -194.52
N THR A 91 133.11 -63.42 -195.12
CA THR A 91 133.37 -62.11 -194.52
C THR A 91 132.07 -61.32 -194.26
N ALA A 92 131.10 -61.39 -195.18
CA ALA A 92 129.82 -60.68 -195.04
C ALA A 92 128.93 -61.26 -193.93
N GLN A 93 128.90 -62.59 -193.76
CA GLN A 93 128.12 -63.24 -192.70
C GLN A 93 128.61 -62.82 -191.30
N ARG A 94 129.93 -62.77 -191.09
CA ARG A 94 130.51 -62.34 -189.81
C ARG A 94 130.00 -60.96 -189.39
N THR A 95 129.96 -59.99 -190.31
CA THR A 95 129.53 -58.61 -190.01
C THR A 95 128.09 -58.54 -189.48
N SER A 96 127.21 -59.47 -189.88
CA SER A 96 125.83 -59.55 -189.38
C SER A 96 125.75 -60.04 -187.93
N LEU A 97 126.50 -61.11 -187.59
CA LEU A 97 126.57 -61.66 -186.24
C LEU A 97 127.19 -60.68 -185.24
N GLU A 98 128.19 -59.91 -185.68
CA GLU A 98 128.84 -58.85 -184.91
C GLU A 98 127.84 -57.75 -184.49
N GLY A 99 126.80 -57.50 -185.31
CA GLY A 99 125.70 -56.58 -185.01
C GLY A 99 124.72 -57.13 -183.97
N GLN A 100 124.27 -58.38 -184.12
CA GLN A 100 123.33 -59.04 -183.19
C GLN A 100 123.85 -59.08 -181.74
N ARG A 101 125.17 -59.27 -181.56
CA ARG A 101 125.81 -59.19 -180.23
C ARG A 101 125.58 -57.83 -179.55
N SER A 102 125.60 -56.73 -180.31
CA SER A 102 125.52 -55.38 -179.75
C SER A 102 124.13 -55.02 -179.23
N GLU A 103 123.08 -55.64 -179.76
CA GLU A 103 121.69 -55.37 -179.37
C GLU A 103 121.28 -56.17 -178.12
N LEU A 104 121.68 -57.44 -178.02
CA LEU A 104 121.54 -58.26 -176.81
C LEU A 104 122.23 -57.63 -175.59
N GLN A 105 123.36 -56.95 -175.79
CA GLN A 105 124.10 -56.27 -174.72
C GLN A 105 123.27 -55.15 -174.08
N GLY A 106 122.57 -54.33 -174.87
CA GLY A 106 121.78 -53.21 -174.37
C GLY A 106 120.52 -53.61 -173.57
N GLN A 107 119.94 -54.77 -173.88
CA GLN A 107 118.80 -55.31 -173.13
C GLN A 107 119.19 -55.75 -171.71
N LEU A 108 120.45 -56.17 -171.53
CA LEU A 108 121.02 -56.63 -170.27
C LEU A 108 121.19 -55.49 -169.26
N ASP A 109 121.73 -54.36 -169.72
CA ASP A 109 121.94 -53.17 -168.89
C ASP A 109 120.62 -52.55 -168.40
N GLN A 110 119.56 -52.62 -169.23
CA GLN A 110 118.23 -52.10 -168.88
C GLN A 110 117.56 -52.87 -167.73
N ILE A 111 117.74 -54.20 -167.66
CA ILE A 111 117.13 -55.03 -166.60
C ILE A 111 117.89 -54.85 -165.27
N ASN A 112 119.23 -54.74 -165.30
CA ASN A 112 120.02 -54.51 -164.09
C ASN A 112 119.58 -53.24 -163.34
N GLY A 113 119.25 -52.15 -164.05
CA GLY A 113 118.74 -50.92 -163.45
C GLY A 113 117.35 -51.02 -162.80
N GLN A 114 116.57 -52.08 -163.09
CA GLN A 114 115.29 -52.32 -162.42
C GLN A 114 115.45 -53.05 -161.08
N LEU A 115 116.45 -53.93 -160.98
CA LEU A 115 116.70 -54.76 -159.79
C LEU A 115 117.03 -53.89 -158.56
N THR A 116 117.99 -52.97 -158.71
CA THR A 116 118.50 -52.10 -157.62
C THR A 116 117.41 -51.22 -156.99
N ASN A 117 116.37 -50.89 -157.77
CA ASN A 117 115.28 -50.01 -157.35
C ASN A 117 114.23 -50.75 -156.50
N LEU A 118 114.05 -52.06 -156.72
CA LEU A 118 113.21 -52.92 -155.88
C LEU A 118 113.89 -53.25 -154.54
N GLU A 119 115.21 -53.49 -154.56
CA GLU A 119 116.01 -53.73 -153.35
C GLU A 119 115.95 -52.54 -152.37
N ALA A 120 116.02 -51.31 -152.89
CA ALA A 120 115.89 -50.09 -152.09
C ALA A 120 114.51 -49.94 -151.41
N GLN A 121 113.43 -50.43 -152.03
CA GLN A 121 112.09 -50.40 -151.42
C GLN A 121 111.91 -51.47 -150.33
N GLY A 122 112.61 -52.60 -150.44
CA GLY A 122 112.54 -53.68 -149.46
C GLY A 122 113.05 -53.25 -148.08
N ALA A 123 114.11 -52.43 -148.03
CA ALA A 123 114.73 -51.98 -146.77
C ALA A 123 113.80 -51.06 -145.96
N LYS A 124 113.06 -50.16 -146.60
CA LYS A 124 112.21 -49.18 -145.90
C LYS A 124 111.05 -49.84 -145.13
N LEU A 125 110.43 -50.86 -145.73
CA LEU A 125 109.34 -51.61 -145.10
C LEU A 125 109.76 -52.33 -143.80
N ASP A 126 111.06 -52.57 -143.58
CA ASP A 126 111.58 -53.15 -142.34
C ASP A 126 111.77 -52.15 -141.18
N GLU A 127 111.81 -50.84 -141.46
CA GLU A 127 111.75 -49.80 -140.42
C GLU A 127 110.30 -49.53 -139.99
N ASP A 128 109.39 -49.38 -140.95
CA ASP A 128 107.98 -49.05 -140.69
C ASP A 128 107.29 -50.11 -139.80
N ILE A 129 107.57 -51.40 -140.02
CA ILE A 129 107.03 -52.52 -139.22
C ILE A 129 107.49 -52.41 -137.74
N LYS A 130 108.76 -52.12 -137.50
CA LYS A 130 109.32 -52.03 -136.13
C LYS A 130 108.71 -50.92 -135.29
N SER A 131 108.34 -49.79 -135.91
CA SER A 131 107.67 -48.71 -135.19
C SER A 131 106.30 -49.17 -134.68
N ALA A 132 105.51 -49.80 -135.55
CA ALA A 132 104.16 -50.27 -135.21
C ALA A 132 104.16 -51.40 -134.14
N GLU A 133 105.22 -52.21 -134.05
CA GLU A 133 105.39 -53.21 -132.99
C GLU A 133 105.61 -52.57 -131.60
N ALA A 134 106.27 -51.41 -131.53
CA ALA A 134 106.56 -50.73 -130.27
C ALA A 134 105.34 -50.01 -129.67
N ASP A 135 104.56 -49.30 -130.48
CA ASP A 135 103.42 -48.51 -130.02
C ASP A 135 102.31 -49.39 -129.41
N LEU A 136 102.07 -50.56 -130.00
CA LEU A 136 101.09 -51.55 -129.52
C LEU A 136 101.42 -52.07 -128.10
N ALA A 137 102.70 -52.29 -127.80
CA ALA A 137 103.13 -52.76 -126.48
C ALA A 137 102.87 -51.70 -125.39
N SER A 138 103.04 -50.41 -125.72
CA SER A 138 102.81 -49.29 -124.80
C SER A 138 101.34 -49.16 -124.38
N LEU A 139 100.42 -49.24 -125.35
CA LEU A 139 98.97 -49.15 -125.09
C LEU A 139 98.47 -50.33 -124.24
N THR A 140 98.94 -51.54 -124.54
CA THR A 140 98.58 -52.77 -123.81
C THR A 140 98.97 -52.70 -122.32
N ALA A 141 100.12 -52.10 -122.00
CA ALA A 141 100.58 -51.96 -120.61
C ALA A 141 99.74 -50.96 -119.79
N GLN A 142 99.26 -49.89 -120.41
CA GLN A 142 98.43 -48.87 -119.75
C GLN A 142 97.04 -49.42 -119.40
N GLN A 143 96.46 -50.27 -120.26
CA GLN A 143 95.14 -50.88 -120.05
C GLN A 143 95.06 -51.70 -118.76
N ALA A 144 96.09 -52.51 -118.48
CA ALA A 144 96.17 -53.34 -117.28
C ALA A 144 96.21 -52.52 -115.97
N THR A 145 96.72 -51.29 -116.02
CA THR A 145 96.85 -50.43 -114.82
C THR A 145 95.51 -49.86 -114.38
N VAL A 146 94.69 -49.37 -115.34
CA VAL A 146 93.37 -48.79 -115.04
C VAL A 146 92.39 -49.86 -114.54
N ALA A 147 92.48 -51.09 -115.08
CA ALA A 147 91.64 -52.21 -114.67
C ALA A 147 91.78 -52.57 -113.18
N ALA A 148 92.99 -52.50 -112.62
CA ALA A 148 93.22 -52.76 -111.20
C ALA A 148 92.56 -51.70 -110.30
N GLN A 149 92.65 -50.43 -110.69
CA GLN A 149 92.13 -49.30 -109.89
C GLN A 149 90.61 -49.30 -109.77
N VAL A 150 89.88 -49.87 -110.75
CA VAL A 150 88.43 -50.07 -110.67
C VAL A 150 88.07 -51.04 -109.53
N ALA A 151 88.77 -52.17 -109.42
CA ALA A 151 88.46 -53.22 -108.45
C ALA A 151 88.66 -52.76 -106.98
N ASP A 152 89.72 -52.01 -106.70
CA ASP A 152 89.99 -51.46 -105.36
C ASP A 152 88.88 -50.48 -104.91
N ALA A 153 88.35 -49.68 -105.85
CA ALA A 153 87.28 -48.72 -105.58
C ALA A 153 85.92 -49.40 -105.33
N GLU A 154 85.64 -50.54 -105.97
CA GLU A 154 84.44 -51.34 -105.71
C GLU A 154 84.45 -51.96 -104.30
N ALA A 155 85.61 -52.46 -103.84
CA ALA A 155 85.76 -53.03 -102.51
C ALA A 155 85.55 -52.00 -101.38
N ALA A 156 86.11 -50.79 -101.52
CA ALA A 156 86.01 -49.73 -100.51
C ALA A 156 84.56 -49.27 -100.27
N LEU A 157 83.71 -49.27 -101.30
CA LEU A 157 82.32 -48.82 -101.21
C LEU A 157 81.42 -49.78 -100.39
N ALA A 158 81.79 -51.05 -100.29
CA ALA A 158 81.02 -52.08 -99.58
C ALA A 158 81.18 -52.01 -98.04
N ASP A 159 82.39 -51.72 -97.56
CA ASP A 159 82.67 -51.63 -96.12
C ASP A 159 81.96 -50.42 -95.48
N LEU A 160 82.04 -49.24 -96.11
CA LEU A 160 81.38 -48.02 -95.64
C LEU A 160 79.85 -48.19 -95.48
N LYS A 161 79.19 -48.88 -96.42
CA LYS A 161 77.76 -49.21 -96.33
C LYS A 161 77.43 -50.18 -95.20
N THR A 162 78.35 -51.05 -94.81
CA THR A 162 78.13 -51.99 -93.70
C THR A 162 78.10 -51.23 -92.38
N ARG A 163 79.10 -50.35 -92.16
CA ARG A 163 79.21 -49.53 -90.93
C ARG A 163 78.03 -48.56 -90.74
N GLN A 164 77.44 -48.05 -91.83
CA GLN A 164 76.29 -47.14 -91.79
C GLN A 164 75.06 -47.77 -91.10
N ASN A 165 74.76 -49.03 -91.41
CA ASN A 165 73.59 -49.72 -90.86
C ASN A 165 73.74 -50.01 -89.36
N ASP A 166 74.95 -50.30 -88.90
CA ASP A 166 75.25 -50.69 -87.51
C ASP A 166 75.01 -49.53 -86.53
N VAL A 167 75.40 -48.30 -86.91
CA VAL A 167 75.11 -47.08 -86.13
C VAL A 167 73.61 -46.80 -86.08
N GLN A 168 72.90 -46.97 -87.21
CA GLN A 168 71.46 -46.71 -87.29
C GLN A 168 70.63 -47.71 -86.46
N SER A 169 71.10 -48.96 -86.33
CA SER A 169 70.50 -49.99 -85.46
C SER A 169 70.53 -49.62 -83.97
N GLN A 170 71.60 -48.93 -83.52
CA GLN A 170 71.79 -48.57 -82.10
C GLN A 170 70.98 -47.33 -81.67
N LEU A 171 70.60 -46.46 -82.61
CA LEU A 171 69.95 -45.18 -82.30
C LEU A 171 68.47 -45.34 -81.88
N ALA A 172 67.71 -46.16 -82.60
CA ALA A 172 66.26 -46.27 -82.44
C ALA A 172 65.77 -46.62 -81.01
N PRO A 173 66.26 -47.69 -80.33
CA PRO A 173 65.74 -48.06 -79.01
C PRO A 173 66.03 -47.04 -77.90
N LEU A 174 67.01 -46.15 -78.08
CA LEU A 174 67.32 -45.08 -77.13
C LEU A 174 66.36 -43.88 -77.29
N GLN A 175 65.84 -43.65 -78.49
CA GLN A 175 64.87 -42.59 -78.76
C GLN A 175 63.48 -42.92 -78.18
N ASP A 176 63.03 -44.17 -78.31
CA ASP A 176 61.76 -44.62 -77.68
C ASP A 176 61.81 -44.53 -76.15
N GLN A 177 62.95 -44.91 -75.53
CA GLN A 177 63.13 -44.82 -74.08
C GLN A 177 63.06 -43.37 -73.58
N LEU A 178 63.61 -42.41 -74.34
CA LEU A 178 63.58 -40.99 -74.00
C LEU A 178 62.14 -40.46 -73.97
N VAL A 179 61.32 -40.78 -74.99
CA VAL A 179 59.91 -40.36 -75.06
C VAL A 179 59.10 -40.94 -73.90
N LEU A 180 59.31 -42.22 -73.56
CA LEU A 180 58.64 -42.86 -72.42
C LEU A 180 59.04 -42.24 -71.06
N ALA A 181 60.32 -41.88 -70.89
CA ALA A 181 60.79 -41.20 -69.67
C ALA A 181 60.18 -39.80 -69.53
N GLN A 182 60.06 -39.06 -70.63
CA GLN A 182 59.45 -37.72 -70.66
C GLN A 182 57.95 -37.78 -70.31
N ALA A 183 57.18 -38.63 -70.99
CA ALA A 183 55.75 -38.83 -70.70
C ALA A 183 55.48 -39.24 -69.24
N LYS A 184 56.39 -40.02 -68.62
CA LYS A 184 56.30 -40.39 -67.20
C LYS A 184 56.57 -39.20 -66.26
N SER A 185 57.47 -38.28 -66.61
CA SER A 185 57.72 -37.07 -65.83
C SER A 185 56.48 -36.17 -65.80
N ASP A 186 55.86 -35.94 -66.95
CA ASP A 186 54.71 -35.05 -67.08
C ASP A 186 53.45 -35.62 -66.42
N GLY A 187 53.18 -36.92 -66.57
CA GLY A 187 52.06 -37.58 -65.89
C GLY A 187 52.17 -37.59 -64.35
N LEU A 188 53.39 -37.51 -63.80
CA LEU A 188 53.60 -37.33 -62.35
C LEU A 188 53.40 -35.87 -61.91
N LYS A 189 53.76 -34.90 -62.76
CA LYS A 189 53.52 -33.46 -62.51
C LYS A 189 52.03 -33.12 -62.48
N GLU A 190 51.23 -33.69 -63.38
CA GLU A 190 49.76 -33.54 -63.36
C GLU A 190 49.15 -34.08 -62.06
N GLN A 191 49.57 -35.26 -61.62
CA GLN A 191 49.09 -35.85 -60.36
C GLN A 191 49.49 -35.01 -59.14
N ALA A 192 50.69 -34.41 -59.13
CA ALA A 192 51.11 -33.51 -58.06
C ALA A 192 50.25 -32.23 -58.01
N ALA A 193 49.92 -31.64 -59.16
CA ALA A 193 49.01 -30.51 -59.25
C ALA A 193 47.58 -30.86 -58.78
N ALA A 194 47.11 -32.08 -59.08
CA ALA A 194 45.82 -32.58 -58.59
C ALA A 194 45.79 -32.75 -57.06
N VAL A 195 46.85 -33.31 -56.45
CA VAL A 195 46.97 -33.43 -54.99
C VAL A 195 47.07 -32.06 -54.32
N GLN A 196 47.84 -31.12 -54.89
CA GLN A 196 47.89 -29.73 -54.38
C GLN A 196 46.51 -29.06 -54.39
N THR A 197 45.74 -29.24 -55.46
CA THR A 197 44.36 -28.73 -55.55
C THR A 197 43.45 -29.31 -54.47
N GLN A 198 43.64 -30.59 -54.09
CA GLN A 198 42.90 -31.21 -52.99
C GLN A 198 43.34 -30.68 -51.61
N ILE A 199 44.62 -30.37 -51.41
CA ILE A 199 45.13 -29.73 -50.19
C ILE A 199 44.48 -28.35 -50.01
N ASP A 200 44.46 -27.51 -51.05
CA ASP A 200 43.87 -26.18 -50.96
C ASP A 200 42.34 -26.23 -50.77
N ALA A 201 41.65 -27.22 -51.36
CA ALA A 201 40.24 -27.47 -51.10
C ALA A 201 39.97 -27.91 -49.64
N LYS A 202 40.80 -28.78 -49.06
CA LYS A 202 40.69 -29.19 -47.65
C LYS A 202 41.01 -28.03 -46.70
N LYS A 203 41.99 -27.19 -47.04
CA LYS A 203 42.33 -25.97 -46.30
C LYS A 203 41.16 -24.97 -46.28
N ALA A 204 40.46 -24.79 -47.40
CA ALA A 204 39.25 -23.97 -47.47
C ALA A 204 38.08 -24.57 -46.67
N ALA A 205 37.90 -25.89 -46.71
CA ALA A 205 36.89 -26.59 -45.89
C ALA A 205 37.16 -26.43 -44.39
N ILE A 206 38.43 -26.56 -43.96
CA ILE A 206 38.84 -26.32 -42.56
C ILE A 206 38.57 -24.86 -42.17
N GLY A 207 38.86 -23.88 -43.03
CA GLY A 207 38.51 -22.47 -42.78
C GLY A 207 37.02 -22.30 -42.48
N LYS A 208 36.16 -22.75 -43.39
CA LYS A 208 34.69 -22.71 -43.22
C LYS A 208 34.20 -23.46 -41.98
N ALA A 209 34.82 -24.60 -41.65
CA ALA A 209 34.46 -25.36 -40.46
C ALA A 209 34.84 -24.63 -39.15
N ASN A 210 35.95 -23.88 -39.12
CA ASN A 210 36.30 -23.01 -37.99
C ASN A 210 35.36 -21.80 -37.87
N ASP A 211 34.95 -21.19 -38.98
CA ASP A 211 33.93 -20.11 -38.97
C ASP A 211 32.59 -20.62 -38.43
N GLU A 212 32.20 -21.84 -38.81
CA GLU A 212 30.99 -22.53 -38.28
C GLU A 212 31.14 -22.91 -36.81
N LEU A 213 32.32 -23.35 -36.36
CA LEU A 213 32.61 -23.62 -34.94
C LEU A 213 32.46 -22.35 -34.10
N GLY A 214 33.07 -21.23 -34.48
CA GLY A 214 32.96 -19.97 -33.73
C GLY A 214 31.52 -19.47 -33.60
N ALA A 215 30.70 -19.64 -34.63
CA ALA A 215 29.26 -19.33 -34.57
C ALA A 215 28.49 -20.25 -33.61
N LEU A 216 28.89 -21.52 -33.49
CA LEU A 216 28.31 -22.48 -32.53
C LEU A 216 28.78 -22.21 -31.09
N GLU A 217 30.04 -21.79 -30.89
CA GLU A 217 30.55 -21.32 -29.61
C GLU A 217 29.81 -20.07 -29.12
N GLU A 218 29.59 -19.08 -29.98
CA GLU A 218 28.78 -17.89 -29.66
C GLU A 218 27.32 -18.26 -29.33
N ALA A 219 26.74 -19.24 -30.03
CA ALA A 219 25.40 -19.75 -29.74
C ALA A 219 25.32 -20.46 -28.39
N ALA A 220 26.30 -21.32 -28.06
CA ALA A 220 26.40 -22.01 -26.77
C ALA A 220 26.60 -21.02 -25.61
N ALA A 221 27.50 -20.04 -25.77
CA ALA A 221 27.71 -18.97 -24.80
C ALA A 221 26.45 -18.11 -24.60
N SER A 222 25.69 -17.85 -25.67
CA SER A 222 24.41 -17.12 -25.61
C SER A 222 23.32 -17.92 -24.89
N ALA A 223 23.23 -19.24 -25.14
CA ALA A 223 22.30 -20.12 -24.43
C ALA A 223 22.64 -20.23 -22.94
N ALA A 224 23.92 -20.40 -22.59
CA ALA A 224 24.38 -20.43 -21.20
C ALA A 224 24.07 -19.12 -20.46
N LYS A 225 24.28 -17.97 -21.13
CA LYS A 225 23.95 -16.64 -20.58
C LYS A 225 22.44 -16.45 -20.39
N ALA A 226 21.60 -16.93 -21.31
CA ALA A 226 20.15 -16.88 -21.19
C ALA A 226 19.64 -17.76 -20.02
N LEU A 227 20.22 -18.94 -19.84
CA LEU A 227 19.91 -19.84 -18.72
C LEU A 227 20.33 -19.22 -17.37
N ALA A 228 21.53 -18.65 -17.27
CA ALA A 228 22.00 -17.94 -16.08
C ALA A 228 21.07 -16.76 -15.72
N GLN A 229 20.73 -15.91 -16.71
CA GLN A 229 19.81 -14.79 -16.51
C GLN A 229 18.39 -15.22 -16.07
N LYS A 230 17.95 -16.43 -16.45
CA LYS A 230 16.68 -17.00 -15.99
C LYS A 230 16.76 -17.51 -14.55
N ASN A 231 17.87 -18.12 -14.15
CA ASN A 231 18.12 -18.51 -12.76
C ASN A 231 18.25 -17.29 -11.84
N ASP A 232 18.88 -16.19 -12.30
CA ASP A 232 18.89 -14.91 -11.58
C ASP A 232 17.48 -14.32 -11.41
N GLN A 233 16.65 -14.37 -12.46
CA GLN A 233 15.25 -13.93 -12.41
C GLN A 233 14.42 -14.78 -11.42
N ILE A 234 14.61 -16.09 -11.41
CA ILE A 234 13.93 -17.01 -10.47
C ILE A 234 14.36 -16.72 -9.03
N THR A 235 15.68 -16.66 -8.77
CA THR A 235 16.23 -16.41 -7.44
C THR A 235 15.75 -15.07 -6.88
N LYS A 236 15.71 -14.02 -7.73
CA LYS A 236 15.11 -12.74 -7.34
C LYS A 236 13.62 -12.88 -7.05
N ALA A 237 12.86 -13.52 -7.92
CA ALA A 237 11.42 -13.67 -7.76
C ALA A 237 11.06 -14.47 -6.49
N GLU A 238 11.87 -15.44 -6.10
CA GLU A 238 11.74 -16.20 -4.83
C GLU A 238 12.06 -15.32 -3.60
N GLY A 239 13.04 -14.41 -3.69
CA GLY A 239 13.29 -13.40 -2.65
C GLY A 239 12.16 -12.36 -2.54
N ASP A 240 11.64 -11.89 -3.67
CA ASP A 240 10.45 -11.03 -3.74
C ASP A 240 9.24 -11.77 -3.10
N LEU A 241 9.01 -13.04 -3.42
CA LEU A 241 7.93 -13.87 -2.86
C LEU A 241 8.05 -14.04 -1.35
N SER A 242 9.25 -14.35 -0.83
CA SER A 242 9.50 -14.45 0.62
C SER A 242 9.14 -13.15 1.35
N THR A 243 9.45 -12.00 0.73
CA THR A 243 9.08 -10.67 1.25
C THR A 243 7.57 -10.44 1.23
N LEU A 244 6.87 -10.88 0.18
CA LEU A 244 5.41 -10.78 0.07
C LEU A 244 4.68 -11.71 1.06
N ILE A 245 5.21 -12.92 1.30
CA ILE A 245 4.69 -13.84 2.33
C ILE A 245 4.79 -13.19 3.71
N LYS A 246 5.95 -12.62 4.06
CA LYS A 246 6.14 -11.89 5.33
C LYS A 246 5.15 -10.74 5.47
N ALA A 247 4.88 -9.99 4.40
CA ALA A 247 3.89 -8.91 4.39
C ALA A 247 2.45 -9.42 4.56
N ALA A 248 2.10 -10.59 4.03
CA ALA A 248 0.80 -11.24 4.25
C ALA A 248 0.61 -11.71 5.70
N GLU A 249 1.64 -12.29 6.32
CA GLU A 249 1.64 -12.63 7.75
C GLU A 249 1.44 -11.39 8.65
N ASP A 250 2.13 -10.29 8.33
CA ASP A 250 2.03 -9.04 9.09
C ASP A 250 0.64 -8.38 8.91
N ALA A 251 0.07 -8.47 7.70
CA ALA A 251 -1.32 -8.05 7.44
C ALA A 251 -2.34 -8.94 8.17
N SER A 252 -2.11 -10.25 8.28
CA SER A 252 -2.96 -11.15 9.07
C SER A 252 -2.90 -10.78 10.56
N THR A 253 -1.69 -10.52 11.07
CA THR A 253 -1.47 -10.05 12.43
C THR A 253 -2.17 -8.69 12.68
N ALA A 254 -2.25 -7.81 11.68
CA ALA A 254 -3.02 -6.57 11.77
C ALA A 254 -4.54 -6.82 11.82
N VAL A 255 -5.07 -7.79 11.06
CA VAL A 255 -6.48 -8.21 11.13
C VAL A 255 -6.83 -8.77 12.51
N ASP A 256 -5.98 -9.61 13.09
CA ASP A 256 -6.21 -10.19 14.42
C ASP A 256 -6.21 -9.09 15.50
N ASN A 257 -5.23 -8.18 15.47
CA ASN A 257 -5.16 -7.05 16.40
C ASN A 257 -6.37 -6.10 16.27
N ALA A 258 -6.81 -5.79 15.05
CA ALA A 258 -7.98 -4.96 14.82
C ALA A 258 -9.29 -5.68 15.23
N THR A 259 -9.39 -6.99 15.02
CA THR A 259 -10.53 -7.81 15.47
C THR A 259 -10.61 -7.83 16.99
N LYS A 260 -9.47 -7.94 17.67
CA LYS A 260 -9.41 -7.80 19.13
C LYS A 260 -9.82 -6.40 19.58
N ALA A 261 -9.29 -5.34 18.96
CA ALA A 261 -9.63 -3.97 19.33
C ALA A 261 -11.14 -3.66 19.22
N VAL A 262 -11.79 -4.15 18.15
CA VAL A 262 -13.27 -4.10 18.01
C VAL A 262 -13.96 -4.87 19.14
N THR A 263 -13.48 -6.07 19.50
CA THR A 263 -14.05 -6.89 20.57
C THR A 263 -13.93 -6.21 21.95
N ASP A 264 -12.75 -5.68 22.27
CA ASP A 264 -12.49 -4.95 23.52
C ASP A 264 -13.34 -3.67 23.58
N ALA A 265 -13.52 -2.96 22.46
CA ALA A 265 -14.36 -1.77 22.36
C ALA A 265 -15.87 -2.07 22.49
N GLN A 266 -16.35 -3.22 21.99
CA GLN A 266 -17.73 -3.70 22.20
C GLN A 266 -17.98 -4.06 23.67
N ALA A 267 -17.00 -4.65 24.36
CA ALA A 267 -17.11 -4.94 25.79
C ALA A 267 -17.21 -3.65 26.65
N GLU A 268 -16.38 -2.64 26.36
CA GLU A 268 -16.45 -1.34 27.03
C GLU A 268 -17.74 -0.58 26.70
N LEU A 269 -18.23 -0.65 25.45
CA LEU A 269 -19.54 -0.09 25.08
C LEU A 269 -20.67 -0.69 25.92
N LYS A 270 -20.69 -2.02 26.10
CA LYS A 270 -21.68 -2.66 26.97
C LYS A 270 -21.53 -2.20 28.42
N ARG A 271 -20.29 -2.10 28.94
CA ARG A 271 -20.03 -1.63 30.32
C ARG A 271 -20.55 -0.21 30.54
N LEU A 272 -20.42 0.68 29.56
CA LEU A 272 -20.95 2.04 29.59
C LEU A 272 -22.48 2.08 29.47
N GLN A 273 -23.09 1.20 28.67
CA GLN A 273 -24.55 1.06 28.59
C GLN A 273 -25.15 0.56 29.91
N ASP A 274 -24.52 -0.44 30.54
CA ASP A 274 -24.91 -0.94 31.86
C ASP A 274 -24.81 0.18 32.91
N ALA A 275 -23.72 0.95 32.90
CA ALA A 275 -23.50 2.08 33.82
C ALA A 275 -24.49 3.23 33.61
N GLY A 276 -24.79 3.61 32.36
CA GLY A 276 -25.80 4.63 32.06
C GLY A 276 -27.21 4.21 32.46
N THR A 277 -27.54 2.92 32.31
CA THR A 277 -28.81 2.36 32.78
C THR A 277 -28.91 2.45 34.32
N ALA A 278 -27.82 2.18 35.03
CA ALA A 278 -27.76 2.31 36.49
C ALA A 278 -27.88 3.78 36.96
N ALA A 279 -27.20 4.72 36.29
CA ALA A 279 -27.29 6.15 36.60
C ALA A 279 -28.72 6.69 36.40
N GLN A 280 -29.38 6.31 35.30
CA GLN A 280 -30.78 6.67 35.05
C GLN A 280 -31.72 6.06 36.11
N ALA A 281 -31.46 4.82 36.54
CA ALA A 281 -32.27 4.17 37.57
C ALA A 281 -32.17 4.85 38.94
N GLU A 282 -30.98 5.28 39.36
CA GLU A 282 -30.81 6.02 40.62
C GLU A 282 -31.42 7.43 40.54
N LEU A 283 -31.34 8.10 39.39
CA LEU A 283 -32.02 9.38 39.16
C LEU A 283 -33.55 9.27 39.31
N GLU A 284 -34.17 8.27 38.69
CA GLU A 284 -35.62 8.06 38.85
C GLU A 284 -35.99 7.60 40.27
N ALA A 285 -35.15 6.77 40.92
CA ALA A 285 -35.34 6.41 42.33
C ALA A 285 -35.27 7.64 43.26
N GLN A 286 -34.36 8.58 43.00
CA GLN A 286 -34.25 9.82 43.78
C GLN A 286 -35.49 10.72 43.59
N LYS A 287 -36.04 10.82 42.36
CA LYS A 287 -37.29 11.56 42.11
C LYS A 287 -38.48 10.95 42.87
N VAL A 288 -38.55 9.61 42.98
CA VAL A 288 -39.56 8.94 43.81
C VAL A 288 -39.38 9.29 45.29
N ARG A 289 -38.15 9.22 45.84
CA ARG A 289 -37.85 9.62 47.23
C ARG A 289 -38.28 11.07 47.52
N VAL A 290 -38.02 12.00 46.60
CA VAL A 290 -38.48 13.40 46.71
C VAL A 290 -40.02 13.46 46.79
N SER A 291 -40.72 12.78 45.89
CA SER A 291 -42.20 12.77 45.88
C SER A 291 -42.81 12.13 47.15
N GLU A 292 -42.18 11.10 47.71
CA GLU A 292 -42.59 10.46 48.97
C GLU A 292 -42.31 11.37 50.18
N ALA A 293 -41.17 12.06 50.18
CA ALA A 293 -40.80 13.03 51.21
C ALA A 293 -41.71 14.27 51.20
N GLN A 294 -42.09 14.76 50.01
CA GLN A 294 -43.06 15.85 49.84
C GLN A 294 -44.48 15.45 50.28
N ALA A 295 -44.91 14.21 50.00
CA ALA A 295 -46.20 13.70 50.49
C ALA A 295 -46.21 13.57 52.04
N THR A 296 -45.10 13.14 52.62
CA THR A 296 -44.91 13.09 54.09
C THR A 296 -44.95 14.48 54.71
N LEU A 297 -44.28 15.46 54.08
CA LEU A 297 -44.29 16.87 54.49
C LEU A 297 -45.71 17.45 54.51
N ALA A 298 -46.51 17.17 53.47
CA ALA A 298 -47.90 17.64 53.40
C ALA A 298 -48.76 17.07 54.54
N SER A 299 -48.62 15.78 54.87
CA SER A 299 -49.33 15.17 56.01
C SER A 299 -48.96 15.85 57.33
N LEU A 300 -47.68 16.12 57.56
CA LEU A 300 -47.22 16.80 58.78
C LEU A 300 -47.70 18.26 58.85
N GLN A 301 -47.88 18.93 57.72
CA GLN A 301 -48.47 20.27 57.65
C GLN A 301 -49.97 20.25 58.00
N ASP A 302 -50.72 19.25 57.54
CA ASP A 302 -52.12 19.03 57.92
C ASP A 302 -52.26 18.67 59.41
N ASP A 303 -51.35 17.86 59.96
CA ASP A 303 -51.29 17.54 61.40
C ASP A 303 -50.99 18.79 62.25
N ALA A 304 -50.01 19.62 61.85
CA ALA A 304 -49.69 20.87 62.52
C ALA A 304 -50.84 21.88 62.46
N ALA A 305 -51.52 21.99 61.31
CA ALA A 305 -52.72 22.81 61.16
C ALA A 305 -53.88 22.32 62.04
N SER A 306 -54.04 21.00 62.17
CA SER A 306 -55.04 20.37 63.04
C SER A 306 -54.76 20.62 64.53
N ALA A 307 -53.50 20.52 64.96
CA ALA A 307 -53.08 20.88 66.31
C ALA A 307 -53.32 22.37 66.62
N ALA A 308 -53.01 23.26 65.67
CA ALA A 308 -53.27 24.70 65.80
C ALA A 308 -54.79 25.02 65.87
N ALA A 309 -55.61 24.27 65.12
CA ALA A 309 -57.07 24.36 65.22
C ALA A 309 -57.57 23.90 66.59
N ALA A 310 -57.05 22.81 67.15
CA ALA A 310 -57.38 22.33 68.49
C ALA A 310 -57.01 23.35 69.58
N VAL A 311 -55.83 23.98 69.51
CA VAL A 311 -55.43 25.09 70.40
C VAL A 311 -56.43 26.24 70.36
N ASN A 312 -56.96 26.59 69.18
CA ASN A 312 -57.91 27.70 69.03
C ASN A 312 -59.32 27.32 69.50
N ALA A 313 -59.77 26.07 69.28
CA ALA A 313 -61.01 25.56 69.87
C ALA A 313 -60.94 25.58 71.42
N LYS A 314 -59.82 25.14 71.99
CA LYS A 314 -59.66 25.06 73.46
C LYS A 314 -59.60 26.44 74.14
N LYS A 315 -59.03 27.44 73.48
CA LYS A 315 -59.15 28.85 73.91
C LYS A 315 -60.61 29.34 73.94
N ALA A 316 -61.44 28.92 72.99
CA ALA A 316 -62.86 29.29 72.97
C ALA A 316 -63.64 28.61 74.12
N GLU A 317 -63.34 27.34 74.44
CA GLU A 317 -63.89 26.66 75.63
C GLU A 317 -63.51 27.40 76.92
N ILE A 318 -62.25 27.81 77.07
CA ILE A 318 -61.79 28.62 78.22
C ILE A 318 -62.58 29.93 78.31
N THR A 319 -62.68 30.70 77.23
CA THR A 319 -63.43 31.98 77.25
C THR A 319 -64.93 31.80 77.53
N GLN A 320 -65.53 30.67 77.13
CA GLN A 320 -66.89 30.33 77.58
C GLN A 320 -66.92 30.04 79.09
N ALA A 321 -66.00 29.22 79.60
CA ALA A 321 -65.94 28.88 81.01
C ALA A 321 -65.63 30.09 81.92
N GLU A 322 -64.82 31.06 81.46
CA GLU A 322 -64.60 32.36 82.11
C GLU A 322 -65.93 33.16 82.23
N GLY A 323 -66.73 33.19 81.16
CA GLY A 323 -68.04 33.85 81.16
C GLY A 323 -69.07 33.17 82.07
N GLU A 324 -69.08 31.83 82.09
CA GLU A 324 -69.92 31.05 83.00
C GLU A 324 -69.51 31.22 84.47
N LEU A 325 -68.19 31.25 84.76
CA LEU A 325 -67.66 31.55 86.09
C LEU A 325 -68.09 32.94 86.57
N ALA A 326 -68.02 33.97 85.72
CA ALA A 326 -68.46 35.32 86.07
C ALA A 326 -69.95 35.35 86.45
N GLY A 327 -70.82 34.67 85.66
CA GLY A 327 -72.25 34.54 85.97
C GLY A 327 -72.53 33.81 87.28
N LEU A 328 -71.73 32.78 87.61
CA LEU A 328 -71.81 32.07 88.90
C LEU A 328 -71.35 32.94 90.07
N GLN A 329 -70.32 33.78 89.89
CA GLN A 329 -69.85 34.73 90.90
C GLN A 329 -70.90 35.81 91.19
N ASP A 330 -71.56 36.36 90.16
CA ASP A 330 -72.69 37.29 90.32
C ASP A 330 -73.89 36.63 91.03
N ALA A 331 -74.17 35.34 90.74
CA ALA A 331 -75.21 34.58 91.44
C ALA A 331 -74.87 34.34 92.93
N ALA A 332 -73.62 33.95 93.24
CA ALA A 332 -73.14 33.77 94.60
C ALA A 332 -73.17 35.09 95.39
N LYS A 333 -72.75 36.20 94.76
CA LYS A 333 -72.87 37.55 95.33
C LYS A 333 -74.34 37.91 95.60
N SER A 334 -75.22 37.68 94.64
CA SER A 334 -76.66 37.98 94.79
C SER A 334 -77.30 37.18 95.93
N ALA A 335 -76.90 35.92 96.13
CA ALA A 335 -77.33 35.12 97.27
C ALA A 335 -76.79 35.66 98.61
N ALA A 336 -75.54 36.13 98.67
CA ALA A 336 -74.95 36.72 99.86
C ALA A 336 -75.62 38.05 100.24
N ASP A 337 -75.88 38.91 99.25
CA ASP A 337 -76.61 40.16 99.44
C ASP A 337 -78.05 39.88 99.91
N ALA A 338 -78.71 38.82 99.41
CA ALA A 338 -80.06 38.41 99.84
C ALA A 338 -80.11 37.86 101.28
N VAL A 339 -79.12 37.06 101.71
CA VAL A 339 -78.97 36.65 103.11
C VAL A 339 -78.81 37.89 104.00
N THR A 340 -77.87 38.77 103.64
CA THR A 340 -77.59 40.02 104.39
C THR A 340 -78.83 40.92 104.51
N ALA A 341 -79.62 41.05 103.44
CA ALA A 341 -80.87 41.81 103.46
C ALA A 341 -81.91 41.19 104.42
N LYS A 342 -82.00 39.85 104.52
CA LYS A 342 -82.92 39.18 105.43
C LYS A 342 -82.49 39.28 106.90
N ASP A 343 -81.20 39.20 107.20
CA ASP A 343 -80.69 39.49 108.54
C ASP A 343 -80.98 40.94 108.97
N ALA A 344 -80.89 41.90 108.03
CA ALA A 344 -81.26 43.29 108.28
C ALA A 344 -82.78 43.48 108.51
N GLU A 345 -83.64 42.80 107.74
CA GLU A 345 -85.09 42.78 107.96
C GLU A 345 -85.44 42.20 109.35
N ILE A 346 -84.81 41.09 109.75
CA ILE A 346 -84.99 40.45 111.06
C ILE A 346 -84.54 41.39 112.18
N THR A 347 -83.36 42.00 112.06
CA THR A 347 -82.80 42.94 113.05
C THR A 347 -83.74 44.13 113.26
N LYS A 348 -84.24 44.73 112.17
CA LYS A 348 -85.24 45.80 112.23
C LYS A 348 -86.54 45.31 112.87
N ALA A 349 -87.02 44.14 112.49
CA ALA A 349 -88.25 43.57 113.01
C ALA A 349 -88.17 43.29 114.53
N GLN A 350 -87.00 42.88 115.04
CA GLN A 350 -86.74 42.72 116.47
C GLN A 350 -86.77 44.07 117.23
N GLY A 351 -86.19 45.14 116.68
CA GLY A 351 -86.28 46.48 117.29
C GLY A 351 -87.72 47.02 117.33
N GLU A 352 -88.50 46.76 116.28
CA GLU A 352 -89.95 47.07 116.26
C GLU A 352 -90.73 46.24 117.29
N LEU A 353 -90.42 44.94 117.46
CA LEU A 353 -91.02 44.09 118.49
C LEU A 353 -90.73 44.63 119.90
N THR A 354 -89.49 44.98 120.21
CA THR A 354 -89.10 45.57 121.51
C THR A 354 -89.87 46.86 121.79
N SER A 355 -90.10 47.68 120.76
CA SER A 355 -90.91 48.91 120.87
C SER A 355 -92.38 48.61 121.16
N LEU A 356 -92.96 47.60 120.50
CA LEU A 356 -94.35 47.16 120.74
C LEU A 356 -94.53 46.54 122.12
N GLN A 357 -93.56 45.78 122.62
CA GLN A 357 -93.57 45.23 123.99
C GLN A 357 -93.55 46.34 125.06
N ALA A 358 -92.83 47.45 124.82
CA ALA A 358 -92.87 48.61 125.70
C ALA A 358 -94.25 49.30 125.69
N VAL A 359 -94.93 49.36 124.54
CA VAL A 359 -96.31 49.87 124.43
C VAL A 359 -97.30 48.94 125.14
N GLU A 360 -97.18 47.62 124.99
CA GLU A 360 -98.00 46.65 125.73
C GLU A 360 -97.83 46.80 127.24
N LYS A 361 -96.58 46.91 127.71
CA LYS A 361 -96.28 47.13 129.14
C LYS A 361 -96.90 48.42 129.66
N ALA A 362 -96.77 49.53 128.92
CA ALA A 362 -97.36 50.82 129.29
C ALA A 362 -98.90 50.77 129.33
N ALA A 363 -99.53 50.08 128.37
CA ALA A 363 -100.99 49.88 128.38
C ALA A 363 -101.44 49.01 129.58
N SER A 364 -100.68 47.97 129.92
CA SER A 364 -100.92 47.11 131.08
C SER A 364 -100.82 47.88 132.41
N ASP A 365 -99.79 48.73 132.53
CA ASP A 365 -99.60 49.59 133.70
C ASP A 365 -100.72 50.64 133.82
N ALA A 366 -101.19 51.20 132.70
CA ALA A 366 -102.32 52.13 132.69
C ALA A 366 -103.64 51.46 133.11
N VAL A 367 -103.93 50.23 132.64
CA VAL A 367 -105.08 49.44 133.10
C VAL A 367 -104.99 49.19 134.62
N ALA A 368 -103.82 48.80 135.13
CA ALA A 368 -103.60 48.57 136.56
C ALA A 368 -103.76 49.84 137.40
N ALA A 369 -103.23 50.97 136.95
CA ALA A 369 -103.35 52.27 137.62
C ALA A 369 -104.81 52.75 137.65
N ASN A 370 -105.53 52.65 136.54
CA ASN A 370 -106.95 53.03 136.47
C ASN A 370 -107.81 52.13 137.38
N LYS A 371 -107.53 50.83 137.45
CA LYS A 371 -108.18 49.94 138.43
C LYS A 371 -107.91 50.38 139.87
N ALA A 372 -106.65 50.69 140.22
CA ALA A 372 -106.30 51.16 141.56
C ALA A 372 -107.02 52.48 141.94
N ALA A 373 -107.22 53.39 140.97
CA ALA A 373 -107.98 54.61 141.16
C ALA A 373 -109.47 54.33 141.45
N ILE A 374 -110.12 53.45 140.68
CA ILE A 374 -111.51 53.01 140.93
C ILE A 374 -111.64 52.36 142.33
N ASP A 375 -110.70 51.48 142.68
CA ASP A 375 -110.68 50.80 143.99
C ASP A 375 -110.43 51.79 145.15
N SER A 376 -109.80 52.94 144.90
CA SER A 376 -109.61 54.02 145.89
C SER A 376 -110.87 54.86 146.04
N ILE A 377 -111.45 55.36 144.94
CA ILE A 377 -112.65 56.21 144.98
C ILE A 377 -113.87 55.43 145.52
N SER A 378 -113.92 54.11 145.31
CA SER A 378 -114.92 53.26 145.96
C SER A 378 -114.84 53.30 147.50
N LYS A 379 -113.64 53.48 148.08
CA LYS A 379 -113.45 53.67 149.53
C LYS A 379 -113.85 55.09 149.94
N ASP A 380 -113.47 56.11 149.17
CA ASP A 380 -113.88 57.50 149.41
C ASP A 380 -115.41 57.64 149.47
N ILE A 381 -116.12 57.04 148.50
CA ILE A 381 -117.59 56.98 148.44
C ILE A 381 -118.16 56.33 149.71
N THR A 382 -117.61 55.19 150.13
CA THR A 382 -118.06 54.46 151.33
C THR A 382 -117.83 55.28 152.61
N ALA A 383 -116.70 55.99 152.70
CA ALA A 383 -116.39 56.86 153.82
C ALA A 383 -117.34 58.07 153.89
N LEU A 384 -117.60 58.74 152.76
CA LEU A 384 -118.55 59.85 152.67
C LEU A 384 -119.98 59.43 153.02
N GLN A 385 -120.45 58.28 152.51
CA GLN A 385 -121.74 57.70 152.90
C GLN A 385 -121.84 57.46 154.41
N THR A 386 -120.76 56.99 155.04
CA THR A 386 -120.70 56.79 156.50
C THR A 386 -120.79 58.12 157.25
N GLN A 387 -120.05 59.14 156.82
CA GLN A 387 -120.09 60.48 157.43
C GLN A 387 -121.47 61.16 157.30
N ILE A 388 -122.13 61.00 156.15
CA ILE A 388 -123.51 61.48 155.93
C ILE A 388 -124.48 60.78 156.89
N ALA A 389 -124.34 59.46 157.09
CA ALA A 389 -125.18 58.72 158.03
C ALA A 389 -124.97 59.19 159.48
N THR A 390 -123.73 59.44 159.91
CA THR A 390 -123.43 60.00 161.23
C THR A 390 -124.07 61.38 161.42
N ALA A 391 -123.85 62.32 160.49
CA ALA A 391 -124.37 63.68 160.61
C ALA A 391 -125.92 63.73 160.64
N ASN A 392 -126.61 62.86 159.88
CA ASN A 392 -128.07 62.73 159.99
C ASN A 392 -128.54 62.14 161.33
N GLY A 393 -127.74 61.25 161.94
CA GLY A 393 -127.96 60.77 163.30
C GLY A 393 -127.84 61.90 164.33
N ASP A 394 -126.81 62.74 164.21
CA ASP A 394 -126.61 63.91 165.07
C ASP A 394 -127.73 64.95 164.91
N ILE A 395 -128.21 65.21 163.69
CA ILE A 395 -129.40 66.04 163.42
C ILE A 395 -130.61 65.48 164.18
N THR A 396 -130.87 64.17 164.08
CA THR A 396 -132.00 63.51 164.75
C THR A 396 -131.91 63.64 166.27
N ALA A 397 -130.71 63.47 166.84
CA ALA A 397 -130.47 63.65 168.27
C ALA A 397 -130.66 65.12 168.72
N LYS A 398 -130.19 66.09 167.93
CA LYS A 398 -130.34 67.52 168.21
C LYS A 398 -131.80 67.99 168.10
N GLN A 399 -132.59 67.44 167.17
CA GLN A 399 -134.03 67.67 167.10
C GLN A 399 -134.78 67.15 168.34
N ALA A 400 -134.41 65.97 168.86
CA ALA A 400 -134.99 65.45 170.10
C ALA A 400 -134.62 66.31 171.33
N GLN A 401 -133.37 66.78 171.42
CA GLN A 401 -132.93 67.71 172.46
C GLN A 401 -133.69 69.06 172.40
N LEU A 402 -133.91 69.58 171.19
CA LEU A 402 -134.67 70.82 170.95
C LEU A 402 -136.14 70.68 171.39
N ALA A 403 -136.80 69.59 171.02
CA ALA A 403 -138.18 69.30 171.44
C ALA A 403 -138.30 69.17 172.97
N THR A 404 -137.31 68.56 173.63
CA THR A 404 -137.28 68.47 175.10
C THR A 404 -137.13 69.85 175.73
N ALA A 405 -136.18 70.66 175.24
CA ALA A 405 -135.97 72.02 175.75
C ALA A 405 -137.18 72.94 175.55
N GLN A 406 -137.95 72.74 174.47
CA GLN A 406 -139.23 73.43 174.24
C GLN A 406 -140.31 72.98 175.24
N SER A 407 -140.45 71.68 175.51
CA SER A 407 -141.41 71.18 176.51
C SER A 407 -141.05 71.63 177.93
N ASP A 408 -139.77 71.68 178.29
CA ASP A 408 -139.30 72.24 179.57
C ASP A 408 -139.65 73.73 179.69
N LEU A 409 -139.46 74.50 178.60
CA LEU A 409 -139.79 75.92 178.54
C LEU A 409 -141.29 76.18 178.75
N GLU A 410 -142.16 75.37 178.14
CA GLU A 410 -143.62 75.45 178.34
C GLU A 410 -144.01 75.16 179.81
N ALA A 411 -143.42 74.12 180.42
CA ALA A 411 -143.67 73.75 181.81
C ALA A 411 -143.25 74.88 182.78
N LEU A 412 -142.07 75.49 182.55
CA LEU A 412 -141.60 76.63 183.35
C LEU A 412 -142.49 77.86 183.17
N GLN A 413 -142.98 78.15 181.96
CA GLN A 413 -143.94 79.23 181.72
C GLN A 413 -145.27 79.01 182.46
N ALA A 414 -145.73 77.76 182.58
CA ALA A 414 -146.90 77.42 183.38
C ALA A 414 -146.65 77.59 184.89
N GLN A 415 -145.47 77.18 185.40
CA GLN A 415 -145.09 77.39 186.80
C GLN A 415 -144.96 78.88 187.14
N ARG A 416 -144.36 79.68 186.24
CA ARG A 416 -144.31 81.15 186.34
C ARG A 416 -145.70 81.75 186.51
N ASN A 417 -146.65 81.39 185.65
CA ASN A 417 -148.02 81.89 185.73
C ASN A 417 -148.66 81.54 187.08
N LYS A 418 -148.59 80.27 187.50
CA LYS A 418 -149.13 79.82 188.79
C LYS A 418 -148.54 80.61 189.96
N LEU A 419 -147.24 80.87 189.95
CA LEU A 419 -146.57 81.65 190.99
C LEU A 419 -147.02 83.13 190.96
N GLN A 420 -147.24 83.73 189.80
CA GLN A 420 -147.83 85.07 189.70
C GLN A 420 -149.26 85.12 190.27
N ASP A 421 -150.10 84.14 189.97
CA ASP A 421 -151.45 84.02 190.51
C ASP A 421 -151.43 83.84 192.04
N GLU A 422 -150.50 83.03 192.55
CA GLU A 422 -150.32 82.73 193.98
C GLU A 422 -149.78 83.93 194.76
N ILE A 423 -148.80 84.67 194.23
CA ILE A 423 -148.33 85.96 194.76
C ILE A 423 -149.46 86.99 194.81
N THR A 424 -150.29 87.04 193.77
CA THR A 424 -151.43 87.97 193.68
C THR A 424 -152.47 87.63 194.75
N ALA A 425 -152.93 86.38 194.81
CA ALA A 425 -153.91 85.91 195.79
C ALA A 425 -153.42 86.09 197.25
N LEU A 426 -152.14 85.84 197.53
CA LEU A 426 -151.55 86.10 198.85
C LEU A 426 -151.51 87.60 199.16
N THR A 427 -151.14 88.45 198.19
CA THR A 427 -151.14 89.91 198.32
C THR A 427 -152.54 90.46 198.60
N ASP A 428 -153.56 89.98 197.90
CA ASP A 428 -154.95 90.37 198.12
C ASP A 428 -155.47 89.94 199.49
N ARG A 429 -155.14 88.73 199.96
CA ARG A 429 -155.48 88.28 201.31
C ARG A 429 -154.81 89.12 202.40
N ILE A 430 -153.53 89.48 202.24
CA ILE A 430 -152.80 90.37 203.17
C ILE A 430 -153.48 91.74 203.29
N ASN A 431 -154.04 92.25 202.18
CA ASN A 431 -154.69 93.56 202.11
C ASN A 431 -156.15 93.55 202.58
N THR A 432 -156.87 92.44 202.41
CA THR A 432 -158.31 92.33 202.72
C THR A 432 -158.59 91.80 204.12
N GLU A 433 -157.86 90.78 204.59
CA GLU A 433 -158.08 90.18 205.91
C GLU A 433 -157.56 91.07 207.06
N PHE A 434 -156.65 92.01 206.79
CA PHE A 434 -155.94 92.76 207.83
C PHE A 434 -155.82 94.27 207.56
N PRO A 435 -156.35 95.15 208.43
CA PRO A 435 -156.15 96.60 208.35
C PRO A 435 -154.66 96.99 208.23
N PRO A 436 -154.32 98.14 207.61
CA PRO A 436 -152.93 98.56 207.38
C PRO A 436 -152.06 98.47 208.64
N ASN A 437 -152.57 99.01 209.76
CA ASN A 437 -151.86 99.07 211.05
C ASN A 437 -152.06 97.83 211.94
N SER A 438 -152.65 96.73 211.43
CA SER A 438 -152.78 95.48 212.18
C SER A 438 -151.48 94.67 212.14
N ASN A 439 -150.97 94.31 213.33
CA ASN A 439 -149.72 93.55 213.50
C ASN A 439 -149.96 92.13 214.06
N GLY A 440 -151.10 91.52 213.69
CA GLY A 440 -151.41 90.11 213.98
C GLY A 440 -150.36 89.17 213.39
N LYS A 441 -150.19 87.99 214.00
CA LYS A 441 -149.23 86.96 213.54
C LYS A 441 -149.50 86.56 212.09
N ASP A 442 -150.76 86.35 211.78
CA ASP A 442 -151.21 85.68 210.55
C ASP A 442 -150.95 86.52 209.30
N LYS A 443 -150.98 87.87 209.43
CA LYS A 443 -150.57 88.81 208.37
C LYS A 443 -149.10 88.63 207.98
N ARG A 444 -148.21 88.35 208.94
CA ARG A 444 -146.77 88.12 208.68
C ARG A 444 -146.52 86.75 208.05
N GLU A 445 -147.32 85.75 208.42
CA GLU A 445 -147.28 84.40 207.84
C GLU A 445 -147.57 84.46 206.32
N LEU A 446 -148.62 85.20 205.91
CA LEU A 446 -148.97 85.40 204.50
C LEU A 446 -147.92 86.24 203.74
N ILE A 447 -147.35 87.28 204.37
CA ILE A 447 -146.27 88.08 203.77
C ILE A 447 -145.07 87.19 203.43
N ALA A 448 -144.65 86.31 204.36
CA ALA A 448 -143.54 85.39 204.13
C ALA A 448 -143.83 84.39 203.00
N GLN A 449 -145.07 83.89 202.86
CA GLN A 449 -145.48 83.02 201.75
C GLN A 449 -145.41 83.77 200.40
N ARG A 450 -145.86 85.03 200.38
CA ARG A 450 -145.83 85.90 199.19
C ARG A 450 -144.40 86.19 198.75
N ASP A 451 -143.51 86.48 199.69
CA ASP A 451 -142.09 86.73 199.41
C ASP A 451 -141.34 85.46 198.96
N ALA A 452 -141.69 84.29 199.50
CA ALA A 452 -141.16 83.00 199.04
C ALA A 452 -141.58 82.68 197.60
N ALA A 453 -142.87 82.84 197.27
CA ALA A 453 -143.36 82.65 195.90
C ALA A 453 -142.73 83.64 194.91
N GLN A 454 -142.45 84.88 195.32
CA GLN A 454 -141.74 85.88 194.50
C GLN A 454 -140.27 85.51 194.22
N LEU A 455 -139.59 84.84 195.17
CA LEU A 455 -138.26 84.28 194.94
C LEU A 455 -138.28 83.10 193.96
N GLU A 456 -139.25 82.20 194.10
CA GLU A 456 -139.42 81.08 193.17
C GLU A 456 -139.75 81.58 191.75
N LEU A 457 -140.61 82.59 191.63
CA LEU A 457 -140.96 83.23 190.34
C LEU A 457 -139.71 83.79 189.65
N ASN A 458 -138.81 84.43 190.39
CA ASN A 458 -137.56 84.96 189.84
C ASN A 458 -136.64 83.82 189.36
N SER A 459 -136.55 82.73 190.13
CA SER A 459 -135.79 81.52 189.73
C SER A 459 -136.33 80.89 188.44
N VAL A 460 -137.66 80.78 188.31
CA VAL A 460 -138.33 80.23 187.12
C VAL A 460 -138.11 81.13 185.91
N ASN A 461 -138.11 82.46 186.07
CA ASN A 461 -137.81 83.39 184.97
C ASN A 461 -136.36 83.24 184.45
N SER A 462 -135.35 83.09 185.32
CA SER A 462 -133.98 82.81 184.86
C SER A 462 -133.87 81.45 184.15
N GLN A 463 -134.57 80.41 184.63
CA GLN A 463 -134.62 79.11 183.96
C GLN A 463 -135.30 79.19 182.57
N ILE A 464 -136.28 80.09 182.40
CA ILE A 464 -136.90 80.42 181.10
C ILE A 464 -135.87 81.09 180.17
N GLU A 465 -135.06 82.03 180.66
CA GLU A 465 -134.00 82.68 179.86
C GLU A 465 -132.92 81.66 179.43
N ASP A 466 -132.43 80.84 180.36
CA ASP A 466 -131.48 79.74 180.08
C ASP A 466 -132.04 78.74 179.04
N LYS A 467 -133.33 78.37 179.14
CA LYS A 467 -133.98 77.48 178.17
C LYS A 467 -134.13 78.11 176.79
N ASN A 468 -134.44 79.39 176.69
CA ASN A 468 -134.45 80.10 175.41
C ASN A 468 -133.06 80.15 174.77
N ALA A 469 -132.00 80.39 175.57
CA ALA A 469 -130.62 80.32 175.09
C ALA A 469 -130.24 78.90 174.62
N GLN A 470 -130.64 77.86 175.36
CA GLN A 470 -130.42 76.45 174.97
C GLN A 470 -131.12 76.11 173.65
N ILE A 471 -132.36 76.57 173.46
CA ILE A 471 -133.14 76.40 172.22
C ILE A 471 -132.44 77.07 171.03
N GLY A 472 -131.99 78.32 171.20
CA GLY A 472 -131.25 79.04 170.15
C GLY A 472 -129.94 78.37 169.76
N ALA A 473 -129.19 77.85 170.73
CA ALA A 473 -127.97 77.08 170.47
C ALA A 473 -128.24 75.79 169.68
N LEU A 474 -129.28 75.03 170.07
CA LEU A 474 -129.67 73.79 169.37
C LEU A 474 -130.18 74.05 167.93
N GLN A 475 -130.83 75.19 167.67
CA GLN A 475 -131.19 75.61 166.32
C GLN A 475 -129.96 75.99 165.48
N GLY A 476 -128.94 76.59 166.11
CA GLY A 476 -127.62 76.83 165.49
C GLY A 476 -126.91 75.54 165.11
N ASP A 477 -126.80 74.59 166.05
CA ASP A 477 -126.21 73.27 165.84
C ASP A 477 -126.87 72.53 164.66
N LEU A 478 -128.21 72.55 164.61
CA LEU A 478 -128.97 71.93 163.51
C LEU A 478 -128.67 72.57 162.16
N THR A 479 -128.57 73.91 162.10
CA THR A 479 -128.25 74.64 160.87
C THR A 479 -126.84 74.31 160.38
N ALA A 480 -125.88 74.18 161.30
CA ALA A 480 -124.50 73.79 160.99
C ALA A 480 -124.43 72.34 160.47
N LEU A 481 -125.10 71.39 161.14
CA LEU A 481 -125.16 69.99 160.72
C LEU A 481 -125.87 69.81 159.36
N GLN A 482 -126.95 70.56 159.10
CA GLN A 482 -127.64 70.55 157.80
C GLN A 482 -126.68 70.97 156.68
N THR A 483 -125.93 72.06 156.90
CA THR A 483 -124.90 72.57 155.97
C THR A 483 -123.76 71.54 155.76
N GLN A 484 -123.39 70.80 156.80
CA GLN A 484 -122.40 69.72 156.72
C GLN A 484 -122.90 68.54 155.88
N VAL A 485 -124.17 68.14 156.04
CA VAL A 485 -124.81 67.08 155.22
C VAL A 485 -124.84 67.48 153.74
N ASP A 486 -125.20 68.72 153.41
CA ASP A 486 -125.21 69.21 152.03
C ASP A 486 -123.81 69.23 151.41
N SER A 487 -122.80 69.66 152.16
CA SER A 487 -121.39 69.62 151.75
C SER A 487 -120.88 68.20 151.49
N LEU A 488 -121.22 67.25 152.36
CA LEU A 488 -120.85 65.84 152.19
C LEU A 488 -121.57 65.19 151.01
N ASN A 489 -122.85 65.52 150.77
CA ASN A 489 -123.60 65.07 149.61
C ASN A 489 -122.99 65.56 148.29
N ALA A 490 -122.55 66.82 148.23
CA ALA A 490 -121.86 67.37 147.06
C ALA A 490 -120.51 66.64 146.78
N GLN A 491 -119.75 66.34 147.84
CA GLN A 491 -118.52 65.56 147.73
C GLN A 491 -118.79 64.12 147.26
N LEU A 492 -119.84 63.48 147.78
CA LEU A 492 -120.27 62.14 147.37
C LEU A 492 -120.67 62.10 145.89
N GLN A 493 -121.45 63.08 145.42
CA GLN A 493 -121.85 63.18 144.01
C GLN A 493 -120.64 63.40 143.09
N SER A 494 -119.68 64.24 143.50
CA SER A 494 -118.41 64.44 142.78
C SER A 494 -117.61 63.14 142.66
N LYS A 495 -117.48 62.39 143.77
CA LYS A 495 -116.78 61.09 143.78
C LYS A 495 -117.49 60.01 142.96
N GLN A 496 -118.83 60.01 142.91
CA GLN A 496 -119.61 59.13 142.04
C GLN A 496 -119.38 59.45 140.53
N ALA A 497 -119.29 60.74 140.16
CA ALA A 497 -118.92 61.15 138.81
C ALA A 497 -117.48 60.77 138.45
N GLU A 498 -116.51 60.95 139.37
CA GLU A 498 -115.11 60.53 139.21
C GLU A 498 -115.01 59.02 138.96
N SER A 499 -115.71 58.21 139.77
CA SER A 499 -115.80 56.74 139.61
C SER A 499 -116.37 56.33 138.24
N SER A 500 -117.45 56.98 137.79
CA SER A 500 -118.09 56.70 136.50
C SER A 500 -117.14 56.99 135.32
N SER A 501 -116.36 58.07 135.41
CA SER A 501 -115.38 58.45 134.39
C SER A 501 -114.25 57.41 134.27
N LEU A 502 -113.68 56.97 135.39
CA LEU A 502 -112.63 55.95 135.42
C LEU A 502 -113.14 54.57 134.97
N GLN A 503 -114.41 54.23 135.26
CA GLN A 503 -115.04 53.03 134.74
C GLN A 503 -115.18 53.06 133.21
N GLN A 504 -115.53 54.20 132.62
CA GLN A 504 -115.53 54.37 131.15
C GLN A 504 -114.10 54.28 130.58
N GLN A 505 -113.12 54.87 131.26
CA GLN A 505 -111.72 54.82 130.85
C GLN A 505 -111.12 53.39 130.94
N ALA A 506 -111.61 52.53 131.83
CA ALA A 506 -111.17 51.15 131.97
C ALA A 506 -111.37 50.33 130.67
N ALA A 507 -112.52 50.48 130.00
CA ALA A 507 -112.81 49.78 128.76
C ALA A 507 -111.89 50.23 127.61
N LEU A 508 -111.59 51.52 127.53
CA LEU A 508 -110.68 52.09 126.52
C LEU A 508 -109.23 51.60 126.73
N LEU A 509 -108.75 51.59 127.98
CA LEU A 509 -107.42 51.11 128.33
C LEU A 509 -107.27 49.60 128.09
N GLN A 510 -108.30 48.81 128.39
CA GLN A 510 -108.31 47.37 128.09
C GLN A 510 -108.23 47.12 126.57
N GLY A 511 -109.00 47.85 125.76
CA GLY A 511 -108.92 47.75 124.30
C GLY A 511 -107.54 48.13 123.74
N ALA A 512 -106.88 49.13 124.32
CA ALA A 512 -105.51 49.51 123.96
C ALA A 512 -104.48 48.41 124.31
N LEU A 513 -104.63 47.77 125.48
CA LEU A 513 -103.78 46.65 125.91
C LEU A 513 -103.92 45.43 124.98
N ASP A 514 -105.13 45.06 124.61
CA ASP A 514 -105.35 43.88 123.76
C ASP A 514 -104.95 44.14 122.30
N ALA A 515 -105.08 45.38 121.81
CA ALA A 515 -104.48 45.80 120.54
C ALA A 515 -102.94 45.74 120.55
N ALA A 516 -102.31 46.13 121.66
CA ALA A 516 -100.85 46.05 121.80
C ALA A 516 -100.35 44.59 121.80
N LYS A 517 -101.02 43.68 122.54
CA LYS A 517 -100.75 42.24 122.51
C LYS A 517 -100.86 41.65 121.10
N ALA A 518 -101.91 42.02 120.36
CA ALA A 518 -102.11 41.56 118.99
C ALA A 518 -100.98 42.04 118.06
N ALA A 519 -100.51 43.28 118.22
CA ALA A 519 -99.37 43.81 117.48
C ALA A 519 -98.05 43.09 117.82
N VAL A 520 -97.78 42.83 119.11
CA VAL A 520 -96.62 42.04 119.57
C VAL A 520 -96.63 40.63 118.97
N ALA A 521 -97.77 39.93 119.04
CA ALA A 521 -97.92 38.58 118.48
C ALA A 521 -97.75 38.55 116.96
N ALA A 522 -98.34 39.50 116.23
CA ALA A 522 -98.17 39.62 114.78
C ALA A 522 -96.72 39.92 114.38
N LYS A 523 -96.01 40.76 115.15
CA LYS A 523 -94.60 41.08 114.90
C LYS A 523 -93.67 39.91 115.22
N GLN A 524 -93.96 39.11 116.24
CA GLN A 524 -93.25 37.86 116.53
C GLN A 524 -93.39 36.85 115.38
N ALA A 525 -94.61 36.61 114.91
CA ALA A 525 -94.86 35.71 113.76
C ALA A 525 -94.16 36.17 112.48
N ASN A 526 -94.06 37.49 112.26
CA ASN A 526 -93.30 38.07 111.15
C ASN A 526 -91.78 37.76 111.27
N ILE A 527 -91.19 37.93 112.45
CA ILE A 527 -89.78 37.60 112.71
C ILE A 527 -89.50 36.10 112.47
N ASP A 528 -90.37 35.23 112.94
CA ASP A 528 -90.15 33.78 112.81
C ASP A 528 -90.38 33.29 111.36
N SER A 529 -91.28 33.95 110.61
CA SER A 529 -91.39 33.74 109.16
C SER A 529 -90.13 34.17 108.40
N LEU A 530 -89.54 35.32 108.73
CA LEU A 530 -88.28 35.78 108.14
C LEU A 530 -87.11 34.85 108.47
N LYS A 531 -86.99 34.39 109.72
CA LYS A 531 -86.01 33.35 110.12
C LYS A 531 -86.22 32.04 109.37
N GLY A 532 -87.46 31.67 109.04
CA GLY A 532 -87.76 30.51 108.21
C GLY A 532 -87.26 30.61 106.76
N GLN A 533 -87.03 31.83 106.25
CA GLN A 533 -86.49 32.06 104.90
C GLN A 533 -84.94 31.96 104.86
N LEU A 534 -84.26 32.25 105.96
CA LEU A 534 -82.79 32.29 106.05
C LEU A 534 -82.10 30.97 105.63
N PRO A 535 -82.48 29.78 106.14
CA PRO A 535 -81.80 28.53 105.79
C PRO A 535 -81.83 28.22 104.30
N GLY A 536 -82.94 28.53 103.60
CA GLY A 536 -83.04 28.32 102.16
C GLY A 536 -82.10 29.22 101.36
N LEU A 537 -81.95 30.48 101.79
CA LEU A 537 -81.00 31.43 101.18
C LEU A 537 -79.54 31.07 101.52
N GLN A 538 -79.27 30.57 102.72
CA GLN A 538 -77.95 30.07 103.11
C GLN A 538 -77.55 28.83 102.31
N SER A 539 -78.45 27.86 102.11
CA SER A 539 -78.19 26.71 101.22
C SER A 539 -77.99 27.13 99.75
N ALA A 540 -78.76 28.11 99.26
CA ALA A 540 -78.55 28.66 97.91
C ALA A 540 -77.19 29.35 97.76
N LEU A 541 -76.74 30.08 98.80
CA LEU A 541 -75.40 30.68 98.85
C LEU A 541 -74.29 29.62 98.87
N THR A 542 -74.43 28.54 99.66
CA THR A 542 -73.47 27.43 99.67
C THR A 542 -73.37 26.80 98.28
N ALA A 543 -74.50 26.41 97.67
CA ALA A 543 -74.52 25.80 96.34
C ALA A 543 -73.94 26.70 95.25
N ALA A 544 -74.15 28.03 95.34
CA ALA A 544 -73.56 28.98 94.41
C ALA A 544 -72.02 29.07 94.56
N ASN A 545 -71.48 29.05 95.78
CA ASN A 545 -70.02 29.02 96.00
C ASN A 545 -69.38 27.68 95.60
N GLU A 546 -70.08 26.57 95.80
CA GLU A 546 -69.66 25.24 95.33
C GLU A 546 -69.60 25.21 93.79
N ALA A 547 -70.59 25.80 93.11
CA ALA A 547 -70.60 25.91 91.65
C ALA A 547 -69.48 26.83 91.12
N VAL A 548 -69.21 27.96 91.78
CA VAL A 548 -68.04 28.82 91.48
C VAL A 548 -66.75 28.02 91.60
N THR A 549 -66.58 27.26 92.68
CA THR A 549 -65.36 26.47 92.91
C THR A 549 -65.18 25.40 91.83
N ALA A 550 -66.22 24.61 91.55
CA ALA A 550 -66.18 23.59 90.50
C ALA A 550 -65.83 24.16 89.11
N LYS A 551 -66.28 25.39 88.80
CA LYS A 551 -65.98 26.05 87.53
C LYS A 551 -64.58 26.67 87.49
N GLN A 552 -63.98 26.99 88.65
CA GLN A 552 -62.56 27.34 88.76
C GLN A 552 -61.67 26.11 88.54
N ASP A 553 -62.05 24.94 89.09
CA ASP A 553 -61.34 23.67 88.86
C ASP A 553 -61.40 23.25 87.38
N GLU A 554 -62.57 23.42 86.74
CA GLU A 554 -62.75 23.19 85.29
C GLU A 554 -61.84 24.09 84.45
N LEU A 555 -61.75 25.39 84.78
CA LEU A 555 -60.85 26.34 84.12
C LEU A 555 -59.36 25.98 84.31
N GLY A 556 -58.99 25.42 85.46
CA GLY A 556 -57.65 24.86 85.68
C GLY A 556 -57.35 23.72 84.70
N ALA A 557 -58.23 22.72 84.64
CA ALA A 557 -58.08 21.58 83.73
C ALA A 557 -58.04 22.00 82.24
N LEU A 558 -58.92 22.92 81.82
CA LEU A 558 -58.91 23.46 80.45
C LEU A 558 -57.61 24.22 80.13
N THR A 559 -57.01 24.90 81.12
CA THR A 559 -55.73 25.62 80.95
C THR A 559 -54.56 24.65 80.80
N ASP A 560 -54.53 23.56 81.58
CA ASP A 560 -53.53 22.50 81.44
C ASP A 560 -53.67 21.74 80.11
N GLU A 561 -54.89 21.44 79.67
CA GLU A 561 -55.16 20.87 78.34
C GLU A 561 -54.70 21.81 77.20
N LEU A 562 -54.93 23.12 77.35
CA LEU A 562 -54.44 24.13 76.40
C LEU A 562 -52.90 24.18 76.37
N ALA A 563 -52.21 24.02 77.52
CA ALA A 563 -50.75 23.98 77.57
C ALA A 563 -50.20 22.75 76.82
N GLY A 564 -50.76 21.57 77.06
CA GLY A 564 -50.39 20.34 76.34
C GLY A 564 -50.63 20.43 74.83
N LEU A 565 -51.72 21.06 74.39
CA LEU A 565 -51.98 21.33 72.96
C LEU A 565 -50.97 22.33 72.37
N GLN A 566 -50.48 23.31 73.14
CA GLN A 566 -49.44 24.24 72.68
C GLN A 566 -48.05 23.60 72.60
N ASP A 567 -47.75 22.59 73.44
CA ASP A 567 -46.56 21.76 73.29
C ASP A 567 -46.66 20.90 72.02
N ALA A 568 -47.82 20.25 71.79
CA ALA A 568 -48.06 19.43 70.60
C ALA A 568 -47.97 20.21 69.27
N VAL A 569 -48.42 21.47 69.24
CA VAL A 569 -48.20 22.35 68.06
C VAL A 569 -46.72 22.56 67.79
N ARG A 570 -45.91 22.86 68.83
CA ARG A 570 -44.46 23.07 68.68
C ARG A 570 -43.71 21.80 68.25
N GLU A 571 -44.18 20.63 68.68
CA GLU A 571 -43.65 19.34 68.22
C GLU A 571 -44.01 19.07 66.75
N ALA A 572 -45.26 19.32 66.34
CA ALA A 572 -45.69 19.20 64.94
C ALA A 572 -44.96 20.19 64.00
N GLU A 573 -44.79 21.45 64.41
CA GLU A 573 -43.99 22.45 63.67
C GLU A 573 -42.52 22.02 63.52
N ALA A 574 -41.93 21.40 64.56
CA ALA A 574 -40.57 20.86 64.49
C ALA A 574 -40.46 19.64 63.57
N HIS A 575 -41.48 18.77 63.52
CA HIS A 575 -41.55 17.67 62.55
C HIS A 575 -41.67 18.19 61.10
N VAL A 576 -42.51 19.20 60.84
CA VAL A 576 -42.60 19.86 59.53
C VAL A 576 -41.25 20.45 59.10
N ALA A 577 -40.58 21.20 60.00
CA ALA A 577 -39.27 21.78 59.71
C ALA A 577 -38.20 20.72 59.44
N THR A 578 -38.21 19.60 60.17
CA THR A 578 -37.30 18.48 59.96
C THR A 578 -37.55 17.80 58.61
N GLN A 579 -38.81 17.56 58.25
CA GLN A 579 -39.18 16.91 57.00
C GLN A 579 -38.94 17.82 55.77
N GLN A 580 -39.08 19.14 55.92
CA GLN A 580 -38.69 20.10 54.88
C GLN A 580 -37.20 19.99 54.57
N ALA A 581 -36.33 19.94 55.58
CA ALA A 581 -34.88 19.76 55.36
C ALA A 581 -34.55 18.44 54.64
N VAL A 582 -35.31 17.37 54.90
CA VAL A 582 -35.18 16.09 54.16
C VAL A 582 -35.59 16.25 52.68
N VAL A 583 -36.65 17.01 52.39
CA VAL A 583 -37.03 17.34 51.00
C VAL A 583 -35.92 18.15 50.31
N ASP A 584 -35.42 19.20 50.97
CA ASP A 584 -34.38 20.09 50.45
C ASP A 584 -33.09 19.32 50.12
N ASP A 585 -32.62 18.44 51.02
CA ASP A 585 -31.44 17.59 50.82
C ASP A 585 -31.65 16.58 49.67
N LEU A 586 -32.85 16.00 49.54
CA LEU A 586 -33.16 15.06 48.47
C LEU A 586 -33.26 15.76 47.09
N GLU A 587 -33.80 16.96 47.04
CA GLU A 587 -33.85 17.79 45.82
C GLU A 587 -32.45 18.29 45.42
N ALA A 588 -31.61 18.68 46.38
CA ALA A 588 -30.23 19.12 46.14
C ALA A 588 -29.34 18.05 45.49
N ALA A 589 -29.68 16.75 45.62
CA ALA A 589 -28.97 15.66 44.97
C ALA A 589 -29.34 15.46 43.49
N LEU A 590 -30.52 15.93 43.03
CA LEU A 590 -31.01 15.69 41.68
C LEU A 590 -30.08 16.24 40.57
N PRO A 591 -29.56 17.49 40.63
CA PRO A 591 -28.71 18.03 39.56
C PRO A 591 -27.42 17.23 39.33
N GLY A 592 -26.87 16.60 40.38
CA GLY A 592 -25.72 15.71 40.27
C GLY A 592 -26.06 14.43 39.50
N LEU A 593 -27.17 13.77 39.86
CA LEU A 593 -27.64 12.56 39.19
C LEU A 593 -28.07 12.82 37.73
N GLU A 594 -28.65 13.99 37.43
CA GLU A 594 -28.93 14.43 36.06
C GLU A 594 -27.64 14.64 35.25
N GLN A 595 -26.61 15.24 35.84
CA GLN A 595 -25.31 15.41 35.21
C GLN A 595 -24.61 14.06 34.97
N ASP A 596 -24.65 13.13 35.93
CA ASP A 596 -24.04 11.80 35.81
C ASP A 596 -24.75 10.94 34.75
N ALA A 597 -26.09 10.97 34.70
CA ALA A 597 -26.86 10.31 33.65
C ALA A 597 -26.52 10.87 32.25
N ALA A 598 -26.47 12.20 32.11
CA ALA A 598 -26.08 12.85 30.86
C ALA A 598 -24.63 12.53 30.44
N ALA A 599 -23.69 12.49 31.39
CA ALA A 599 -22.30 12.13 31.17
C ALA A 599 -22.17 10.65 30.72
N ALA A 600 -22.94 9.75 31.31
CA ALA A 600 -22.96 8.34 30.92
C ALA A 600 -23.52 8.14 29.49
N ILE A 601 -24.60 8.85 29.13
CA ILE A 601 -25.13 8.86 27.75
C ILE A 601 -24.07 9.35 26.76
N GLN A 602 -23.40 10.47 27.06
CA GLN A 602 -22.33 11.00 26.20
C GLN A 602 -21.13 10.02 26.10
N ALA A 603 -20.79 9.31 27.17
CA ALA A 603 -19.74 8.29 27.15
C ALA A 603 -20.10 7.10 26.25
N VAL A 604 -21.36 6.64 26.28
CA VAL A 604 -21.87 5.62 25.35
C VAL A 604 -21.76 6.11 23.90
N THR A 605 -22.18 7.33 23.59
CA THR A 605 -22.05 7.91 22.23
C THR A 605 -20.58 7.99 21.79
N ASN A 606 -19.69 8.50 22.63
CA ASN A 606 -18.25 8.58 22.31
C ASN A 606 -17.65 7.19 22.04
N GLN A 607 -18.05 6.16 22.79
CA GLN A 607 -17.57 4.80 22.60
C GLN A 607 -18.15 4.13 21.34
N GLN A 608 -19.35 4.52 20.91
CA GLN A 608 -19.91 4.11 19.61
C GLN A 608 -19.09 4.69 18.45
N ASP A 609 -18.65 5.95 18.52
CA ASP A 609 -17.76 6.54 17.51
C ASP A 609 -16.38 5.87 17.48
N VAL A 610 -15.83 5.50 18.64
CA VAL A 610 -14.60 4.69 18.73
C VAL A 610 -14.78 3.33 18.06
N LEU A 611 -15.89 2.63 18.34
CA LEU A 611 -16.20 1.34 17.73
C LEU A 611 -16.34 1.44 16.21
N ASN A 612 -17.09 2.44 15.71
CA ASN A 612 -17.23 2.72 14.27
C ASN A 612 -15.86 2.93 13.59
N GLY A 613 -14.94 3.64 14.25
CA GLY A 613 -13.57 3.83 13.77
C GLY A 613 -12.77 2.53 13.69
N LEU A 614 -12.84 1.71 14.73
CA LEU A 614 -12.13 0.42 14.80
C LEU A 614 -12.67 -0.61 13.81
N GLU A 615 -13.99 -0.63 13.55
CA GLU A 615 -14.58 -1.47 12.50
C GLU A 615 -14.12 -1.03 11.10
N ALA A 616 -13.95 0.28 10.86
CA ALA A 616 -13.39 0.79 9.61
C ALA A 616 -11.89 0.49 9.44
N ASP A 617 -11.10 0.48 10.52
CA ASP A 617 -9.69 0.05 10.47
C ASP A 617 -9.54 -1.47 10.30
N LEU A 618 -10.43 -2.26 10.90
CA LEU A 618 -10.53 -3.70 10.66
C LEU A 618 -10.90 -4.04 9.21
N ALA A 619 -11.75 -3.24 8.56
CA ALA A 619 -12.01 -3.37 7.13
C ALA A 619 -10.73 -3.14 6.29
N LYS A 620 -10.00 -2.03 6.53
CA LYS A 620 -8.73 -1.73 5.86
C LYS A 620 -7.68 -2.84 6.05
N ALA A 621 -7.60 -3.41 7.25
CA ALA A 621 -6.69 -4.52 7.54
C ALA A 621 -7.02 -5.77 6.69
N ARG A 622 -8.31 -6.08 6.52
CA ARG A 622 -8.77 -7.20 5.68
C ARG A 622 -8.49 -6.97 4.20
N ASP A 623 -8.71 -5.75 3.71
CA ASP A 623 -8.39 -5.37 2.33
C ASP A 623 -6.87 -5.42 2.05
N ALA A 624 -6.05 -5.02 3.04
CA ALA A 624 -4.59 -5.14 2.96
C ALA A 624 -4.13 -6.60 2.94
N LEU A 625 -4.70 -7.48 3.78
CA LEU A 625 -4.43 -8.92 3.77
C LEU A 625 -4.83 -9.57 2.45
N ALA A 626 -6.02 -9.25 1.92
CA ALA A 626 -6.47 -9.75 0.62
C ALA A 626 -5.52 -9.32 -0.52
N SER A 627 -5.07 -8.06 -0.50
CA SER A 627 -4.11 -7.51 -1.46
C SER A 627 -2.73 -8.19 -1.36
N ALA A 628 -2.25 -8.44 -0.13
CA ALA A 628 -0.98 -9.13 0.10
C ALA A 628 -1.02 -10.59 -0.38
N ASN A 629 -2.09 -11.32 -0.07
CA ASN A 629 -2.29 -12.69 -0.57
C ASN A 629 -2.36 -12.73 -2.10
N GLN A 630 -3.08 -11.81 -2.74
CA GLN A 630 -3.14 -11.73 -4.21
C GLN A 630 -1.76 -11.43 -4.84
N ALA A 631 -0.90 -10.67 -4.17
CA ALA A 631 0.47 -10.45 -4.61
C ALA A 631 1.37 -11.70 -4.43
N VAL A 632 1.19 -12.47 -3.34
CA VAL A 632 1.84 -13.78 -3.12
C VAL A 632 1.43 -14.78 -4.21
N ASP A 633 0.14 -14.88 -4.54
CA ASP A 633 -0.36 -15.74 -5.62
C ASP A 633 0.22 -15.35 -6.98
N ALA A 634 0.18 -14.05 -7.32
CA ALA A 634 0.72 -13.54 -8.57
C ALA A 634 2.24 -13.80 -8.72
N LYS A 635 3.01 -13.61 -7.63
CA LYS A 635 4.46 -13.85 -7.65
C LYS A 635 4.81 -15.34 -7.66
N THR A 636 4.00 -16.18 -7.02
CA THR A 636 4.09 -17.65 -7.14
C THR A 636 3.86 -18.10 -8.58
N ALA A 637 2.85 -17.56 -9.26
CA ALA A 637 2.60 -17.83 -10.68
C ALA A 637 3.75 -17.35 -11.59
N GLU A 638 4.36 -16.19 -11.30
CA GLU A 638 5.56 -15.71 -12.02
C GLU A 638 6.73 -16.71 -11.90
N ILE A 639 7.02 -17.22 -10.69
CA ILE A 639 8.09 -18.21 -10.45
C ILE A 639 7.80 -19.52 -11.19
N VAL A 640 6.56 -20.02 -11.18
CA VAL A 640 6.17 -21.21 -11.95
C VAL A 640 6.37 -20.98 -13.45
N GLY A 641 5.94 -19.82 -13.97
CA GLY A 641 6.11 -19.44 -15.37
C GLY A 641 7.58 -19.28 -15.80
N LEU A 642 8.46 -18.82 -14.91
CA LEU A 642 9.90 -18.75 -15.14
C LEU A 642 10.57 -20.13 -15.08
N LYS A 643 10.24 -20.97 -14.09
CA LYS A 643 10.79 -22.34 -13.97
C LYS A 643 10.38 -23.21 -15.16
N ALA A 644 9.19 -23.03 -15.71
CA ALA A 644 8.75 -23.70 -16.94
C ALA A 644 9.60 -23.36 -18.19
N GLN A 645 10.39 -22.28 -18.17
CA GLN A 645 11.27 -21.90 -19.28
C GLN A 645 12.66 -22.55 -19.20
N LEU A 646 13.07 -23.10 -18.04
CA LEU A 646 14.39 -23.69 -17.85
C LEU A 646 14.63 -24.94 -18.73
N PRO A 647 13.74 -25.95 -18.80
CA PRO A 647 14.03 -27.19 -19.54
C PRO A 647 14.28 -26.98 -21.03
N ALA A 648 13.62 -25.98 -21.63
CA ALA A 648 13.84 -25.60 -23.02
C ALA A 648 15.22 -24.93 -23.24
N LEU A 649 15.68 -24.12 -22.29
CA LEU A 649 17.00 -23.47 -22.34
C LEU A 649 18.14 -24.44 -22.00
N GLU A 650 17.93 -25.36 -21.07
CA GLU A 650 18.85 -26.47 -20.76
C GLU A 650 19.01 -27.39 -21.98
N THR A 651 17.91 -27.73 -22.65
CA THR A 651 17.93 -28.49 -23.91
C THR A 651 18.66 -27.72 -25.01
N ALA A 652 18.38 -26.41 -25.19
CA ALA A 652 19.04 -25.59 -26.20
C ALA A 652 20.55 -25.47 -25.96
N LEU A 653 20.98 -25.31 -24.69
CA LEU A 653 22.39 -25.31 -24.31
C LEU A 653 23.05 -26.66 -24.60
N SER A 654 22.43 -27.78 -24.22
CA SER A 654 22.97 -29.11 -24.50
C SER A 654 23.09 -29.39 -26.01
N VAL A 655 22.11 -28.97 -26.81
CA VAL A 655 22.18 -29.10 -28.29
C VAL A 655 23.30 -28.25 -28.86
N ALA A 656 23.48 -27.00 -28.40
CA ALA A 656 24.57 -26.14 -28.85
C ALA A 656 25.95 -26.70 -28.45
N THR A 657 26.12 -27.19 -27.23
CA THR A 657 27.37 -27.81 -26.76
C THR A 657 27.71 -29.07 -27.54
N ASN A 658 26.72 -29.93 -27.84
CA ASN A 658 26.96 -31.12 -28.65
C ASN A 658 27.35 -30.75 -30.09
N ALA A 659 26.71 -29.73 -30.69
CA ALA A 659 27.06 -29.25 -32.03
C ALA A 659 28.48 -28.68 -32.12
N VAL A 660 28.98 -28.02 -31.05
CA VAL A 660 30.39 -27.63 -30.93
C VAL A 660 31.31 -28.86 -30.97
N ILE A 661 31.05 -29.86 -30.13
CA ILE A 661 31.85 -31.09 -30.04
C ILE A 661 31.88 -31.86 -31.37
N ASP A 662 30.73 -32.01 -32.03
CA ASP A 662 30.63 -32.65 -33.34
C ASP A 662 31.47 -31.91 -34.40
N LYS A 663 31.51 -30.57 -34.33
CA LYS A 663 32.24 -29.72 -35.28
C LYS A 663 33.75 -29.67 -35.02
N GLU A 664 34.18 -29.70 -33.75
CA GLU A 664 35.58 -29.97 -33.39
C GLU A 664 36.06 -31.31 -33.97
N GLY A 665 35.21 -32.35 -33.89
CA GLY A 665 35.47 -33.66 -34.49
C GLY A 665 35.63 -33.62 -36.01
N GLU A 666 34.76 -32.89 -36.72
CA GLU A 666 34.85 -32.67 -38.18
C GLU A 666 36.17 -31.97 -38.56
N ILE A 667 36.56 -30.93 -37.81
CA ILE A 667 37.82 -30.20 -38.02
C ILE A 667 39.03 -31.11 -37.79
N ALA A 668 39.01 -31.96 -36.76
CA ALA A 668 40.07 -32.93 -36.50
C ALA A 668 40.22 -33.95 -37.65
N ALA A 669 39.10 -34.46 -38.19
CA ALA A 669 39.10 -35.37 -39.33
C ALA A 669 39.67 -34.72 -40.60
N LEU A 670 39.22 -33.51 -40.95
CA LEU A 670 39.71 -32.76 -42.12
C LEU A 670 41.21 -32.45 -42.04
N ASN A 671 41.74 -32.16 -40.85
CA ASN A 671 43.18 -31.97 -40.64
C ASN A 671 43.98 -33.27 -40.87
N SER A 672 43.45 -34.43 -40.44
CA SER A 672 44.06 -35.74 -40.68
C SER A 672 44.15 -36.09 -42.17
N GLU A 673 43.08 -35.83 -42.92
CA GLU A 673 43.05 -35.99 -44.38
C GLU A 673 44.03 -35.04 -45.08
N MET A 674 44.10 -33.78 -44.67
CA MET A 674 45.03 -32.81 -45.26
C MET A 674 46.49 -33.20 -45.01
N ASN A 675 46.83 -33.70 -43.81
CA ASN A 675 48.16 -34.24 -43.51
C ASN A 675 48.52 -35.44 -44.40
N THR A 676 47.54 -36.28 -44.74
CA THR A 676 47.71 -37.43 -45.64
C THR A 676 47.99 -36.98 -47.08
N LEU A 677 47.25 -35.98 -47.58
CA LEU A 677 47.49 -35.38 -48.91
C LEU A 677 48.86 -34.70 -48.99
N VAL A 678 49.29 -34.00 -47.94
CA VAL A 678 50.64 -33.40 -47.85
C VAL A 678 51.73 -34.47 -47.91
N ALA A 679 51.53 -35.64 -47.28
CA ALA A 679 52.46 -36.77 -47.39
C ALA A 679 52.51 -37.36 -48.81
N GLN A 680 51.37 -37.49 -49.49
CA GLN A 680 51.29 -37.94 -50.88
C GLN A 680 51.99 -36.97 -51.84
N LEU A 681 51.78 -35.66 -51.68
CA LEU A 681 52.45 -34.63 -52.48
C LEU A 681 53.97 -34.70 -52.33
N LYS A 682 54.46 -34.96 -51.10
CA LYS A 682 55.90 -35.12 -50.82
C LYS A 682 56.51 -36.33 -51.55
N ASP A 683 55.81 -37.46 -51.56
CA ASP A 683 56.27 -38.66 -52.27
C ASP A 683 56.31 -38.46 -53.80
N LEU A 684 55.25 -37.88 -54.37
CA LEU A 684 55.18 -37.61 -55.80
C LEU A 684 56.30 -36.68 -56.30
N ASN A 685 56.67 -35.66 -55.51
CA ASN A 685 57.80 -34.79 -55.86
C ASN A 685 59.13 -35.58 -55.93
N ALA A 686 59.36 -36.57 -55.08
CA ALA A 686 60.53 -37.45 -55.17
C ALA A 686 60.48 -38.35 -56.42
N GLN A 687 59.29 -38.84 -56.81
CA GLN A 687 59.11 -39.59 -58.05
C GLN A 687 59.36 -38.73 -59.30
N ILE A 688 58.90 -37.47 -59.32
CA ILE A 688 59.18 -36.51 -60.40
C ILE A 688 60.69 -36.29 -60.56
N SER A 689 61.41 -35.97 -59.47
CA SER A 689 62.86 -35.77 -59.50
C SER A 689 63.63 -36.99 -60.03
N THR A 690 63.12 -38.20 -59.74
CA THR A 690 63.70 -39.46 -60.25
C THR A 690 63.45 -39.63 -61.75
N ALA A 691 62.28 -39.25 -62.25
CA ALA A 691 61.96 -39.31 -63.68
C ALA A 691 62.76 -38.30 -64.51
N GLU A 692 62.94 -37.07 -64.01
CA GLU A 692 63.72 -36.02 -64.69
C GLU A 692 65.20 -36.39 -64.83
N ALA A 693 65.80 -37.05 -63.82
CA ALA A 693 67.16 -37.57 -63.90
C ALA A 693 67.32 -38.64 -65.00
N LEU A 694 66.33 -39.50 -65.22
CA LEU A 694 66.34 -40.53 -66.26
C LEU A 694 66.22 -39.94 -67.68
N VAL A 695 65.42 -38.87 -67.85
CA VAL A 695 65.33 -38.13 -69.11
C VAL A 695 66.70 -37.56 -69.50
N LEU A 696 67.45 -37.03 -68.53
CA LEU A 696 68.76 -36.42 -68.76
C LEU A 696 69.82 -37.45 -69.20
N ASP A 697 69.88 -38.65 -68.58
CA ASP A 697 70.78 -39.73 -69.00
C ASP A 697 70.59 -40.07 -70.49
N LEU A 698 69.34 -40.33 -70.86
CA LEU A 698 68.99 -40.77 -72.22
C LEU A 698 69.31 -39.69 -73.28
N GLN A 699 69.14 -38.40 -72.95
CA GLN A 699 69.55 -37.31 -73.83
C GLN A 699 71.06 -37.29 -74.09
N THR A 700 71.90 -37.53 -73.08
CA THR A 700 73.37 -37.56 -73.26
C THR A 700 73.86 -38.72 -74.13
N ARG A 701 73.07 -39.79 -74.26
CA ARG A 701 73.43 -41.01 -74.98
C ARG A 701 72.98 -41.03 -76.44
N VAL A 702 71.89 -40.34 -76.78
CA VAL A 702 71.38 -40.26 -78.17
C VAL A 702 72.21 -39.31 -79.05
N ALA A 703 72.73 -38.20 -78.49
CA ALA A 703 73.44 -37.17 -79.25
C ALA A 703 74.67 -37.68 -80.04
N PRO A 704 75.68 -38.38 -79.45
CA PRO A 704 76.91 -38.72 -80.17
C PRO A 704 76.72 -39.74 -81.32
N LEU A 705 75.65 -40.56 -81.27
CA LEU A 705 75.35 -41.54 -82.33
C LEU A 705 74.75 -40.87 -83.58
N LEU A 706 74.04 -39.74 -83.42
CA LEU A 706 73.52 -38.95 -84.55
C LEU A 706 74.65 -38.31 -85.37
N ASP A 707 75.69 -37.79 -84.71
CA ASP A 707 76.84 -37.20 -85.39
C ASP A 707 77.65 -38.24 -86.19
N GLN A 708 77.84 -39.45 -85.64
CA GLN A 708 78.50 -40.55 -86.34
C GLN A 708 77.75 -40.96 -87.61
N LEU A 709 76.42 -41.07 -87.56
CA LEU A 709 75.61 -41.46 -88.72
C LEU A 709 75.70 -40.42 -89.87
N ASN A 710 75.76 -39.14 -89.52
CA ASN A 710 75.96 -38.05 -90.48
C ASN A 710 77.34 -38.11 -91.16
N GLN A 711 78.40 -38.48 -90.43
CA GLN A 711 79.75 -38.54 -91.00
C GLN A 711 79.88 -39.63 -92.08
N LEU A 712 79.46 -40.86 -91.80
CA LEU A 712 79.59 -41.99 -92.72
C LEU A 712 78.84 -41.77 -94.06
N ASN A 713 77.71 -41.08 -94.02
CA ASN A 713 76.88 -40.84 -95.21
C ASN A 713 77.60 -39.96 -96.26
N ASN A 714 78.50 -39.08 -95.82
CA ASN A 714 79.34 -38.27 -96.72
C ASN A 714 80.47 -39.11 -97.36
N GLU A 715 81.07 -40.03 -96.59
CA GLU A 715 82.18 -40.87 -97.06
C GLU A 715 81.70 -41.86 -98.15
N VAL A 716 80.55 -42.52 -97.96
CA VAL A 716 79.91 -43.39 -98.98
C VAL A 716 79.69 -42.65 -100.31
N SER A 717 79.31 -41.37 -100.25
CA SER A 717 79.00 -40.54 -101.42
C SER A 717 80.24 -40.18 -102.24
N ALA A 718 81.41 -40.05 -101.59
CA ALA A 718 82.66 -39.67 -102.26
C ALA A 718 83.26 -40.84 -103.07
N THR A 719 83.35 -42.04 -102.47
CA THR A 719 83.94 -43.22 -103.12
C THR A 719 83.16 -43.65 -104.38
N ALA A 720 81.83 -43.53 -104.36
CA ALA A 720 80.99 -43.85 -105.51
C ALA A 720 81.31 -43.00 -106.76
N ALA A 721 81.73 -41.74 -106.59
CA ALA A 721 82.06 -40.85 -107.69
C ALA A 721 83.42 -41.16 -108.34
N GLN A 722 84.40 -41.67 -107.58
CA GLN A 722 85.70 -42.06 -108.15
C GLN A 722 85.59 -43.28 -109.06
N LEU A 723 84.79 -44.27 -108.68
CA LEU A 723 84.62 -45.52 -109.42
C LEU A 723 84.14 -45.29 -110.87
N ALA A 724 83.12 -44.45 -111.07
CA ALA A 724 82.57 -44.15 -112.39
C ALA A 724 83.59 -43.48 -113.34
N SER A 725 84.54 -42.71 -112.80
CA SER A 725 85.59 -42.05 -113.58
C SER A 725 86.58 -43.08 -114.15
N LEU A 726 87.03 -44.03 -113.32
CA LEU A 726 87.99 -45.07 -113.71
C LEU A 726 87.41 -46.04 -114.74
N GLN A 727 86.15 -46.46 -114.57
CA GLN A 727 85.45 -47.32 -115.54
C GLN A 727 85.39 -46.66 -116.93
N THR A 728 85.21 -45.34 -117.00
CA THR A 728 85.17 -44.58 -118.27
C THR A 728 86.54 -44.52 -118.97
N GLN A 729 87.64 -44.45 -118.21
CA GLN A 729 88.99 -44.42 -118.78
C GLN A 729 89.39 -45.76 -119.40
N LEU A 730 88.98 -46.88 -118.80
CA LEU A 730 89.32 -48.22 -119.28
C LEU A 730 88.76 -48.48 -120.70
N THR A 731 87.51 -48.10 -120.95
CA THR A 731 86.83 -48.33 -122.25
C THR A 731 87.50 -47.58 -123.41
N ALA A 732 88.13 -46.43 -123.15
CA ALA A 732 88.80 -45.64 -124.18
C ALA A 732 90.11 -46.28 -124.68
N LEU A 733 90.77 -47.09 -123.84
CA LEU A 733 92.06 -47.71 -124.17
C LEU A 733 91.94 -48.99 -125.00
N ASP A 734 90.89 -49.81 -124.76
CA ASP A 734 90.59 -51.01 -125.55
C ASP A 734 90.50 -50.71 -127.06
N GLN A 735 89.88 -49.59 -127.41
CA GLN A 735 89.78 -49.13 -128.80
C GLN A 735 91.16 -48.83 -129.41
N GLN A 736 92.03 -48.14 -128.67
CA GLN A 736 93.36 -47.74 -129.16
C GLN A 736 94.28 -48.95 -129.38
N VAL A 737 94.23 -49.96 -128.50
CA VAL A 737 94.96 -51.24 -128.68
C VAL A 737 94.48 -51.95 -129.95
N THR A 738 93.17 -51.95 -130.21
CA THR A 738 92.56 -52.62 -131.37
C THR A 738 93.01 -52.01 -132.70
N ASP A 739 93.02 -50.67 -132.80
CA ASP A 739 93.36 -49.97 -134.04
C ASP A 739 94.85 -50.16 -134.44
N ALA A 740 95.76 -50.14 -133.44
CA ALA A 740 97.19 -50.38 -133.66
C ALA A 740 97.49 -51.78 -134.23
N GLN A 741 96.72 -52.80 -133.82
CA GLN A 741 96.85 -54.16 -134.36
C GLN A 741 96.43 -54.30 -135.83
N SER A 742 95.75 -53.31 -136.42
CA SER A 742 95.43 -53.33 -137.85
C SER A 742 96.61 -52.85 -138.69
N VAL A 743 97.19 -51.70 -138.33
CA VAL A 743 98.29 -51.05 -139.07
C VAL A 743 99.50 -51.98 -139.26
N LEU A 744 99.87 -52.72 -138.21
CA LEU A 744 101.00 -53.66 -138.25
C LEU A 744 100.83 -54.79 -139.29
N ARG A 745 99.60 -55.25 -139.54
CA ARG A 745 99.34 -56.35 -140.49
C ARG A 745 99.51 -55.92 -141.95
N ASP A 746 99.12 -54.70 -142.30
CA ASP A 746 99.18 -54.21 -143.68
C ASP A 746 100.63 -53.98 -144.16
N LEU A 747 101.51 -53.50 -143.28
CA LEU A 747 102.93 -53.31 -143.57
C LEU A 747 103.64 -54.64 -143.86
N GLN A 748 103.35 -55.68 -143.07
CA GLN A 748 103.89 -57.03 -143.28
C GLN A 748 103.45 -57.64 -144.63
N ALA A 749 102.25 -57.30 -145.11
CA ALA A 749 101.76 -57.77 -146.41
C ALA A 749 102.54 -57.15 -147.59
N GLN A 750 102.87 -55.85 -147.55
CA GLN A 750 103.61 -55.18 -148.62
C GLN A 750 105.03 -55.74 -148.78
N LYS A 751 105.72 -56.06 -147.67
CA LYS A 751 107.07 -56.65 -147.68
C LYS A 751 107.14 -57.94 -148.48
N LYS A 752 106.10 -58.78 -148.42
CA LYS A 752 106.04 -60.05 -149.14
C LYS A 752 106.04 -59.85 -150.67
N THR A 753 105.19 -58.95 -151.16
CA THR A 753 105.00 -58.70 -152.60
C THR A 753 106.29 -58.23 -153.30
N ASN A 754 107.09 -57.40 -152.62
CA ASN A 754 108.32 -56.86 -153.22
C ASN A 754 109.41 -57.93 -153.43
N LYS A 755 109.45 -58.96 -152.58
CA LYS A 755 110.38 -60.10 -152.69
C LYS A 755 110.15 -60.92 -153.96
N ASP A 756 108.88 -61.15 -154.32
CA ASP A 756 108.50 -61.94 -155.49
C ASP A 756 108.80 -61.22 -156.81
N ALA A 757 108.82 -59.87 -156.81
CA ALA A 757 109.21 -59.06 -157.96
C ALA A 757 110.72 -59.18 -158.26
N ILE A 758 111.59 -59.08 -157.25
CA ILE A 758 113.05 -59.19 -157.39
C ILE A 758 113.43 -60.54 -158.01
N ALA A 759 112.87 -61.65 -157.48
CA ALA A 759 113.16 -63.00 -157.97
C ALA A 759 112.83 -63.19 -159.47
N LYS A 760 111.79 -62.51 -159.96
CA LYS A 760 111.31 -62.62 -161.35
C LYS A 760 112.23 -61.90 -162.34
N GLN A 761 112.80 -60.76 -161.93
CA GLN A 761 113.69 -59.96 -162.78
C GLN A 761 115.07 -60.62 -162.95
N THR A 762 115.60 -61.25 -161.89
CA THR A 762 116.88 -61.97 -161.93
C THR A 762 116.91 -63.11 -162.95
N ALA A 763 115.78 -63.82 -163.13
CA ALA A 763 115.69 -64.91 -164.10
C ALA A 763 115.81 -64.43 -165.57
N ALA A 764 115.33 -63.22 -165.89
CA ALA A 764 115.40 -62.66 -167.23
C ALA A 764 116.84 -62.29 -167.66
N VAL A 765 117.70 -61.92 -166.70
CA VAL A 765 119.12 -61.63 -166.93
C VAL A 765 119.86 -62.87 -167.45
N GLN A 766 119.58 -64.05 -166.88
CA GLN A 766 120.29 -65.29 -167.22
C GLN A 766 119.96 -65.80 -168.64
N ASP A 767 118.71 -65.69 -169.07
CA ASP A 767 118.28 -66.11 -170.42
C ASP A 767 118.86 -65.23 -171.55
N LEU A 768 119.05 -63.93 -171.29
CA LEU A 768 119.75 -63.03 -172.23
C LEU A 768 121.25 -63.36 -172.33
N GLN A 769 121.91 -63.68 -171.21
CA GLN A 769 123.32 -64.09 -171.20
C GLN A 769 123.55 -65.37 -172.01
N ALA A 770 122.65 -66.36 -171.91
CA ALA A 770 122.74 -67.61 -172.68
C ALA A 770 122.67 -67.37 -174.21
N LYS A 771 121.78 -66.47 -174.65
CA LYS A 771 121.61 -66.12 -176.08
C LYS A 771 122.83 -65.40 -176.66
N LEU A 772 123.50 -64.56 -175.86
CA LEU A 772 124.74 -63.89 -176.25
C LEU A 772 125.88 -64.90 -176.55
N GLY A 773 125.97 -65.99 -175.78
CA GLY A 773 127.00 -67.02 -175.94
C GLY A 773 126.87 -67.81 -177.25
N ALA A 774 125.66 -68.19 -177.65
CA ALA A 774 125.43 -68.96 -178.87
C ALA A 774 125.87 -68.23 -180.16
N VAL A 775 125.70 -66.90 -180.21
CA VAL A 775 126.17 -66.06 -181.32
C VAL A 775 127.71 -66.06 -181.42
N GLN A 776 128.42 -66.17 -180.29
CA GLN A 776 129.89 -66.21 -180.26
C GLN A 776 130.45 -67.54 -180.77
N GLU A 777 129.76 -68.67 -180.58
CA GLU A 777 130.18 -69.96 -181.14
C GLU A 777 130.03 -70.02 -182.66
N GLN A 778 128.98 -69.41 -183.23
CA GLN A 778 128.78 -69.38 -184.69
C GLN A 778 129.89 -68.59 -185.42
N ILE A 779 130.39 -67.51 -184.83
CA ILE A 779 131.55 -66.77 -185.35
C ILE A 779 132.79 -67.69 -185.39
N LYS A 780 133.02 -68.46 -184.33
CA LYS A 780 134.13 -69.44 -184.20
C LYS A 780 134.11 -70.55 -185.26
N ALA A 781 132.92 -71.00 -185.68
CA ALA A 781 132.76 -72.00 -186.72
C ALA A 781 133.13 -71.46 -188.13
N ILE A 782 132.86 -70.18 -188.39
CA ILE A 782 133.25 -69.51 -189.64
C ILE A 782 134.77 -69.38 -189.72
N ASP A 783 135.44 -68.92 -188.65
CA ASP A 783 136.90 -68.83 -188.58
C ASP A 783 137.59 -70.18 -188.86
N SER A 784 137.00 -71.27 -188.36
CA SER A 784 137.51 -72.64 -188.55
C SER A 784 137.55 -73.08 -190.02
N SER A 785 136.62 -72.57 -190.86
CA SER A 785 136.49 -72.95 -192.27
C SER A 785 137.56 -72.32 -193.17
N ILE A 786 138.24 -71.27 -192.70
CA ILE A 786 139.24 -70.52 -193.49
C ILE A 786 140.59 -71.27 -193.58
N ALA A 787 140.86 -72.21 -192.66
CA ALA A 787 142.19 -72.79 -192.44
C ALA A 787 142.65 -73.86 -193.46
N LEU A 788 141.74 -74.49 -194.23
CA LEU A 788 142.04 -75.76 -194.94
C LEU A 788 142.34 -75.65 -196.45
N GLY A 789 142.28 -74.45 -197.04
CA GLY A 789 142.96 -74.13 -198.32
C GLY A 789 142.46 -74.80 -199.63
N GLY A 790 141.64 -75.85 -199.58
CA GLY A 790 141.00 -76.43 -200.78
C GLY A 790 141.64 -77.71 -201.33
N CYS A 791 141.70 -78.75 -200.51
CA CYS A 791 141.55 -80.14 -200.96
C CYS A 791 140.41 -80.80 -200.14
N VAL A 792 139.97 -82.01 -200.51
CA VAL A 792 138.75 -82.60 -199.91
C VAL A 792 139.00 -83.17 -198.51
N ALA A 793 138.19 -82.73 -197.55
CA ALA A 793 137.75 -83.46 -196.36
C ALA A 793 136.34 -82.95 -196.00
#